data_AF-A0A550C801-F1
#
_entry.id   AF-A0A550C801-F1
#
_cell.length_a   1.000
_cell.length_b   1.000
_cell.length_c   1.000
_cell.angle_alpha   90.00
_cell.angle_beta   90.00
_cell.angle_gamma   90.00
#
_symmetry.space_group_name_H-M   'P 1'
#
loop_
_entity.id
_entity.type
_entity.pdbx_description
1 polymer ?
#
loop_
_entity_poly.entity_id
_entity_poly.type
_entity_poly.pdbx_seq_one_letter_code
_entity_poly.pdbx_strand_id
1 'polypeptide(L)'
;MTTPGEKFHYVVALLDAFVAELPATWTIGFLYDIACQVHLSAVKHGLFPTYMSRLRFAVSVFHAFGHDWPCQLIYHPRKRVGFGLSDGEGCERFWYSISKLIPYLRVAGYHVRLQTLNSQFAHNTQEALKTKGGWIARKARAVVEKETEARALLAECGDMGSDPEEIRRQWQDQGRSEVEQALELLHDSKEALSSVKAAEAVMRKKGSSPDRVAAVEAAKVAHKAAVTRYERKTQHLGVPAKARLRAILDDPVLHLRMNALVLLRRIQSSIVKRKMELERVVRAHRGKAGEHQLRKHTKSAVQRREHTVRAQVNRYNASCKELATKIAQPRRQRGSCCIRALQELPTQGLWTIDVDDPCWDDLRFESEDDATPPLWLAEPDMRKAIRAQLVIDRCAEEVQRLDHERGNLRAWFALEWQALGNARRDSVPLMHALNERRRTMLAMAIQWKRSGLLIEGPTDIELMVAESEWKASSCDLDLDAYRKTRTGKVYCSVLPLPITVDLDALFQEATADETDEEPPHSGTDGESDLTSLPSSRASSPDGGQAAPLLPAFCPATTTAGGHNSKARKRNRRRQQKRESADASLADGVKRRRAEKILEATEEEVEYDWSDARVTSTGFTTLREAGVRQLLEDDDLKDFKYLDWNGRDPIALTVGEEGTVVAVLGGCPPGPDWETQHRQLAREMEESAADMTFCHDDRHHRRGNFRAKAHGHSHGGGQKRPGPLSHSKNNKAHLDHIIQLPSMVRLSHHSAGMFSNWFPKVAMHYENNNSKLFKWRPSLCKTRNFPRSPWSCTTFNFGPRTATFPHRDFGNLSFGICAITALGRFNPDRGGHLVLKELRIVIRFPAGSTVLIPSALLTHANTDIAPDERRMSVTQYSAGALFRWVAQGCQLSSDYYKGFTKSEKAKAVKEAGTAWRTGRAMLLTMEELVLRAQVVADDERR
;
A
#
# COMPACT_ATOMS: atom_id res chain seq x y z
N MET A 1 11.92 -8.71 -8.21
CA MET A 1 10.48 -8.38 -7.99
C MET A 1 10.03 -7.45 -9.11
N THR A 2 8.90 -7.71 -9.77
CA THR A 2 8.47 -6.98 -10.98
C THR A 2 7.10 -6.32 -10.88
N THR A 3 6.36 -6.53 -9.78
CA THR A 3 5.05 -5.88 -9.56
C THR A 3 5.05 -5.04 -8.27
N PRO A 4 4.42 -3.85 -8.27
CA PRO A 4 4.42 -2.96 -7.11
C PRO A 4 3.44 -3.38 -6.01
N GLY A 5 3.84 -3.10 -4.77
CA GLY A 5 3.13 -3.42 -3.53
C GLY A 5 3.41 -4.83 -3.01
N GLU A 6 3.26 -5.03 -1.70
CA GLU A 6 3.36 -6.34 -1.06
C GLU A 6 2.29 -7.29 -1.60
N LYS A 7 2.71 -8.23 -2.45
CA LYS A 7 1.90 -9.34 -2.93
C LYS A 7 2.07 -10.52 -1.98
N PHE A 8 0.96 -11.18 -1.66
CA PHE A 8 0.96 -12.37 -0.79
C PHE A 8 1.92 -13.47 -1.28
N HIS A 9 2.08 -13.63 -2.61
CA HIS A 9 3.02 -14.60 -3.18
C HIS A 9 4.50 -14.32 -2.86
N TYR A 10 4.89 -13.07 -2.55
CA TYR A 10 6.28 -12.81 -2.14
C TYR A 10 6.57 -13.40 -0.76
N VAL A 11 5.60 -13.35 0.17
CA VAL A 11 5.74 -13.98 1.50
C VAL A 11 5.85 -15.50 1.38
N VAL A 12 5.03 -16.11 0.51
CA VAL A 12 5.09 -17.55 0.23
C VAL A 12 6.47 -17.93 -0.34
N ALA A 13 6.89 -17.30 -1.44
CA ALA A 13 8.16 -17.62 -2.10
C ALA A 13 9.41 -17.33 -1.24
N LEU A 14 9.36 -16.32 -0.37
CA LEU A 14 10.44 -16.05 0.60
C LEU A 14 10.48 -17.10 1.72
N LEU A 15 9.34 -17.61 2.17
CA LEU A 15 9.29 -18.73 3.12
C LEU A 15 9.78 -20.02 2.47
N ASP A 16 9.36 -20.34 1.24
CA ASP A 16 9.82 -21.54 0.54
C ASP A 16 11.35 -21.53 0.34
N ALA A 17 11.90 -20.38 -0.09
CA ALA A 17 13.34 -20.21 -0.22
C ALA A 17 14.09 -20.24 1.13
N PHE A 18 13.51 -19.69 2.19
CA PHE A 18 14.14 -19.68 3.52
C PHE A 18 14.13 -21.07 4.17
N VAL A 19 13.06 -21.84 4.03
CA VAL A 19 12.95 -23.19 4.62
C VAL A 19 13.82 -24.22 3.87
N ALA A 20 14.08 -24.02 2.58
CA ALA A 20 14.99 -24.86 1.81
C ALA A 20 16.43 -24.86 2.35
N GLU A 21 16.88 -23.74 2.93
CA GLU A 21 18.23 -23.57 3.50
C GLU A 21 18.32 -23.96 4.99
N LEU A 22 17.24 -24.47 5.61
CA LEU A 22 17.18 -24.78 7.05
C LEU A 22 17.00 -26.28 7.35
N PRO A 23 17.72 -26.84 8.34
CA PRO A 23 17.58 -28.25 8.73
C PRO A 23 16.13 -28.65 9.03
N ALA A 24 15.74 -29.85 8.60
CA ALA A 24 14.35 -30.33 8.69
C ALA A 24 13.76 -30.36 10.12
N THR A 25 14.62 -30.42 11.14
CA THR A 25 14.26 -30.45 12.56
C THR A 25 13.91 -29.08 13.16
N TRP A 26 14.26 -27.97 12.50
CA TRP A 26 14.11 -26.63 13.09
C TRP A 26 12.65 -26.14 13.09
N THR A 27 12.19 -25.58 14.22
CA THR A 27 10.93 -24.84 14.33
C THR A 27 11.16 -23.37 14.02
N ILE A 28 10.23 -22.73 13.30
CA ILE A 28 10.42 -21.40 12.70
C ILE A 28 9.35 -20.42 13.22
N GLY A 29 9.80 -19.40 13.97
CA GLY A 29 8.96 -18.28 14.39
C GLY A 29 8.86 -17.21 13.31
N PHE A 30 7.70 -17.12 12.64
CA PHE A 30 7.40 -16.13 11.61
C PHE A 30 6.68 -14.91 12.21
N LEU A 31 7.39 -13.78 12.26
CA LEU A 31 6.88 -12.47 12.69
C LEU A 31 6.59 -11.59 11.46
N TYR A 32 5.33 -11.16 11.28
CA TYR A 32 4.94 -10.25 10.19
C TYR A 32 3.61 -9.56 10.51
N ASP A 33 3.44 -8.32 10.05
CA ASP A 33 2.23 -7.49 10.18
C ASP A 33 0.92 -8.26 10.01
N ILE A 34 0.80 -9.04 8.94
CA ILE A 34 -0.43 -9.80 8.64
C ILE A 34 -0.25 -11.31 8.82
N ALA A 35 0.65 -11.76 9.70
CA ALA A 35 0.90 -13.17 9.96
C ALA A 35 -0.36 -13.98 10.32
N CYS A 36 -1.35 -13.38 10.99
CA CYS A 36 -2.63 -14.05 11.23
C CYS A 36 -3.43 -14.32 9.94
N GLN A 37 -3.35 -13.44 8.93
CA GLN A 37 -3.96 -13.64 7.62
C GLN A 37 -3.16 -14.64 6.78
N VAL A 38 -1.82 -14.66 6.91
CA VAL A 38 -0.97 -15.68 6.30
C VAL A 38 -1.30 -17.07 6.86
N HIS A 39 -1.40 -17.21 8.18
CA HIS A 39 -1.77 -18.47 8.84
C HIS A 39 -3.15 -18.97 8.39
N LEU A 40 -4.18 -18.12 8.44
CA LEU A 40 -5.53 -18.46 7.97
C LEU A 40 -5.57 -18.84 6.48
N SER A 41 -4.80 -18.14 5.65
CA SER A 41 -4.72 -18.46 4.22
C SER A 41 -3.96 -19.76 3.97
N ALA A 42 -2.91 -20.05 4.74
CA ALA A 42 -2.15 -21.29 4.63
C ALA A 42 -3.00 -22.51 4.99
N VAL A 43 -3.73 -22.47 6.11
CA VAL A 43 -4.68 -23.54 6.48
C VAL A 43 -5.79 -23.68 5.43
N LYS A 44 -6.40 -22.56 5.00
CA LYS A 44 -7.53 -22.59 4.05
C LYS A 44 -7.15 -23.06 2.64
N HIS A 45 -5.93 -22.80 2.19
CA HIS A 45 -5.49 -23.04 0.80
C HIS A 45 -4.37 -24.09 0.68
N GLY A 46 -4.06 -24.82 1.76
CA GLY A 46 -3.06 -25.89 1.75
C GLY A 46 -1.64 -25.41 1.47
N LEU A 47 -1.29 -24.19 1.90
CA LEU A 47 0.06 -23.64 1.67
C LEU A 47 1.06 -24.24 2.67
N PHE A 48 2.33 -24.29 2.27
CA PHE A 48 3.44 -24.84 3.06
C PHE A 48 3.25 -26.32 3.47
N PRO A 49 2.67 -27.22 2.63
CA PRO A 49 2.17 -28.53 3.08
C PRO A 49 3.27 -29.44 3.65
N THR A 50 4.52 -29.27 3.23
CA THR A 50 5.69 -30.03 3.70
C THR A 50 6.30 -29.51 5.00
N TYR A 51 5.97 -28.31 5.46
CA TYR A 51 6.61 -27.69 6.63
C TYR A 51 5.69 -26.84 7.54
N MET A 52 4.38 -26.79 7.28
CA MET A 52 3.40 -26.02 8.06
C MET A 52 3.43 -26.38 9.56
N SER A 53 3.67 -27.65 9.90
CA SER A 53 3.83 -28.14 11.28
C SER A 53 5.02 -27.51 12.03
N ARG A 54 6.04 -27.05 11.30
CA ARG A 54 7.26 -26.39 11.81
C ARG A 54 7.08 -24.88 11.97
N LEU A 55 6.05 -24.28 11.38
CA LEU A 55 5.81 -22.83 11.45
C LEU A 55 5.09 -22.44 12.75
N ARG A 56 5.46 -21.29 13.31
CA ARG A 56 4.72 -20.60 14.38
C ARG A 56 4.49 -19.16 13.90
N PHE A 57 3.25 -18.68 13.95
CA PHE A 57 2.87 -17.38 13.40
C PHE A 57 2.64 -16.36 14.51
N ALA A 58 3.26 -15.18 14.42
CA ALA A 58 3.01 -14.07 15.32
C ALA A 58 3.02 -12.72 14.57
N VAL A 59 2.34 -11.72 15.11
CA VAL A 59 2.35 -10.34 14.60
C VAL A 59 3.29 -9.52 15.47
N SER A 60 4.12 -8.64 14.87
CA SER A 60 5.03 -7.76 15.63
C SER A 60 4.29 -6.98 16.72
N VAL A 61 4.92 -6.80 17.90
CA VAL A 61 4.26 -6.33 19.14
C VAL A 61 3.45 -5.05 18.92
N PHE A 62 4.02 -4.04 18.24
CA PHE A 62 3.32 -2.78 17.96
C PHE A 62 2.21 -2.91 16.90
N HIS A 63 2.32 -3.87 15.98
CA HIS A 63 1.32 -4.12 14.95
C HIS A 63 0.15 -4.96 15.47
N ALA A 64 0.39 -5.85 16.46
CA ALA A 64 -0.63 -6.69 17.07
C ALA A 64 -1.80 -5.87 17.66
N PHE A 65 -1.51 -4.72 18.27
CA PHE A 65 -2.54 -3.76 18.72
C PHE A 65 -3.58 -3.45 17.65
N GLY A 66 -3.17 -3.33 16.38
CA GLY A 66 -4.06 -2.96 15.26
C GLY A 66 -5.03 -4.06 14.82
N HIS A 67 -4.92 -5.25 15.39
CA HIS A 67 -5.73 -6.42 15.05
C HIS A 67 -6.82 -6.62 16.10
N ASP A 68 -7.90 -7.31 15.73
CA ASP A 68 -8.97 -7.65 16.66
C ASP A 68 -8.42 -8.47 17.85
N TRP A 69 -8.98 -8.28 19.05
CA TRP A 69 -8.50 -8.91 20.30
C TRP A 69 -8.21 -10.43 20.21
N PRO A 70 -8.99 -11.28 19.49
CA PRO A 70 -8.64 -12.70 19.33
C PRO A 70 -7.29 -12.92 18.64
N CYS A 71 -6.89 -12.00 17.74
CA CYS A 71 -5.55 -12.02 17.16
C CYS A 71 -4.47 -11.57 18.17
N GLN A 72 -4.82 -10.68 19.10
CA GLN A 72 -3.93 -10.24 20.19
C GLN A 72 -3.72 -11.32 21.26
N LEU A 73 -4.63 -12.29 21.41
CA LEU A 73 -4.33 -13.51 22.18
C LEU A 73 -3.47 -14.48 21.37
N ILE A 74 -3.93 -14.86 20.17
CA ILE A 74 -3.41 -16.02 19.43
C ILE A 74 -2.06 -15.74 18.71
N TYR A 75 -1.75 -14.48 18.39
CA TYR A 75 -0.57 -14.10 17.59
C TYR A 75 0.30 -13.03 18.25
N HIS A 76 0.05 -12.59 19.49
CA HIS A 76 0.93 -11.64 20.17
C HIS A 76 2.19 -12.35 20.70
N PRO A 77 3.43 -11.86 20.44
CA PRO A 77 4.67 -12.58 20.76
C PRO A 77 4.88 -12.83 22.26
N ARG A 78 4.23 -12.06 23.14
CA ARG A 78 4.30 -12.28 24.59
C ARG A 78 3.33 -13.36 25.09
N LYS A 79 2.24 -13.58 24.37
CA LYS A 79 1.16 -14.52 24.72
C LYS A 79 1.29 -15.86 23.96
N ARG A 80 2.28 -15.99 23.07
CA ARG A 80 2.56 -17.18 22.25
C ARG A 80 3.97 -17.73 22.50
N VAL A 81 4.05 -19.04 22.70
CA VAL A 81 5.29 -19.81 22.89
C VAL A 81 6.20 -19.73 21.66
N GLY A 82 7.52 -19.66 21.90
CA GLY A 82 8.56 -19.75 20.88
C GLY A 82 9.00 -18.41 20.29
N PHE A 83 8.84 -17.30 21.02
CA PHE A 83 9.22 -15.96 20.57
C PHE A 83 10.04 -15.15 21.59
N GLY A 84 10.17 -15.63 22.83
CA GLY A 84 10.95 -14.99 23.89
C GLY A 84 10.58 -13.53 24.11
N LEU A 85 11.59 -12.66 24.25
CA LEU A 85 11.39 -11.21 24.38
C LEU A 85 11.52 -10.48 23.04
N SER A 86 11.19 -11.12 21.92
CA SER A 86 11.15 -10.51 20.57
C SER A 86 10.03 -9.47 20.44
N ASP A 87 10.29 -8.41 19.67
CA ASP A 87 9.31 -7.37 19.33
C ASP A 87 8.80 -7.46 17.89
N GLY A 88 9.54 -8.11 16.98
CA GLY A 88 9.22 -8.20 15.55
C GLY A 88 9.75 -7.04 14.71
N GLU A 89 10.33 -6.01 15.33
CA GLU A 89 10.85 -4.80 14.67
C GLU A 89 12.23 -5.04 14.00
N GLY A 90 12.42 -6.20 13.38
CA GLY A 90 13.70 -6.62 12.80
C GLY A 90 13.97 -5.99 11.44
N CYS A 91 12.98 -6.07 10.55
CA CYS A 91 13.04 -5.52 9.20
C CYS A 91 13.12 -4.00 9.20
N GLU A 92 12.51 -3.36 10.19
CA GLU A 92 12.38 -1.90 10.37
C GLU A 92 13.72 -1.29 10.78
N ARG A 93 14.45 -1.98 11.68
CA ARG A 93 15.83 -1.63 12.06
C ARG A 93 16.78 -1.77 10.87
N PHE A 94 16.68 -2.86 10.12
CA PHE A 94 17.48 -3.08 8.92
C PHE A 94 17.20 -2.02 7.85
N TRP A 95 15.93 -1.79 7.51
CA TRP A 95 15.49 -0.76 6.57
C TRP A 95 15.95 0.64 6.98
N TYR A 96 15.87 0.99 8.27
CA TYR A 96 16.39 2.26 8.78
C TYR A 96 17.89 2.42 8.50
N SER A 97 18.71 1.38 8.73
CA SER A 97 20.17 1.43 8.51
C SER A 97 20.57 1.72 7.06
N ILE A 98 19.78 1.26 6.08
CA ILE A 98 20.04 1.45 4.65
C ILE A 98 19.23 2.60 4.02
N SER A 99 18.31 3.21 4.77
CA SER A 99 17.42 4.27 4.28
C SER A 99 18.15 5.47 3.67
N LYS A 100 19.35 5.78 4.15
CA LYS A 100 20.27 6.80 3.60
C LYS A 100 20.62 6.60 2.12
N LEU A 101 20.58 5.36 1.62
CA LEU A 101 20.92 5.02 0.23
C LEU A 101 19.76 5.26 -0.74
N ILE A 102 18.53 5.44 -0.27
CA ILE A 102 17.32 5.52 -1.11
C ILE A 102 17.39 6.63 -2.19
N PRO A 103 17.95 7.84 -1.94
CA PRO A 103 18.09 8.85 -2.99
C PRO A 103 19.05 8.40 -4.11
N TYR A 104 20.24 7.92 -3.74
CA TYR A 104 21.28 7.46 -4.68
C TYR A 104 20.85 6.24 -5.50
N LEU A 105 20.24 5.23 -4.85
CA LEU A 105 19.79 3.99 -5.50
C LEU A 105 18.65 4.19 -6.50
N ARG A 106 18.04 5.38 -6.58
CA ARG A 106 17.06 5.72 -7.64
C ARG A 106 17.72 6.11 -8.95
N VAL A 107 18.89 6.75 -8.90
CA VAL A 107 19.62 7.24 -10.08
C VAL A 107 20.72 6.29 -10.54
N ALA A 108 21.33 5.53 -9.63
CA ALA A 108 22.36 4.54 -9.95
C ALA A 108 21.84 3.44 -10.92
N GLY A 109 22.72 2.87 -11.77
CA GLY A 109 22.41 1.74 -12.65
C GLY A 109 22.22 0.39 -11.91
N TYR A 110 21.69 -0.64 -12.59
CA TYR A 110 21.34 -1.92 -11.97
C TYR A 110 22.49 -2.59 -11.21
N HIS A 111 23.66 -2.74 -11.84
CA HIS A 111 24.83 -3.37 -11.22
C HIS A 111 25.37 -2.55 -10.04
N VAL A 112 25.41 -1.22 -10.18
CA VAL A 112 25.82 -0.30 -9.12
C VAL A 112 24.88 -0.43 -7.91
N ARG A 113 23.55 -0.43 -8.10
CA ARG A 113 22.58 -0.65 -7.01
C ARG A 113 22.86 -1.95 -6.25
N LEU A 114 23.10 -3.04 -6.97
CA LEU A 114 23.36 -4.35 -6.39
C LEU A 114 24.67 -4.36 -5.59
N GLN A 115 25.73 -3.78 -6.14
CA GLN A 115 27.04 -3.67 -5.47
C GLN A 115 26.96 -2.79 -4.22
N THR A 116 26.39 -1.58 -4.31
CA THR A 116 26.24 -0.66 -3.16
C THR A 116 25.42 -1.29 -2.03
N LEU A 117 24.33 -2.00 -2.36
CA LEU A 117 23.54 -2.74 -1.36
C LEU A 117 24.37 -3.86 -0.73
N ASN A 118 25.03 -4.69 -1.53
CA ASN A 118 25.85 -5.80 -1.03
C ASN A 118 27.00 -5.34 -0.12
N SER A 119 27.72 -4.28 -0.52
CA SER A 119 28.78 -3.67 0.29
C SER A 119 28.24 -3.07 1.60
N GLN A 120 27.08 -2.39 1.57
CA GLN A 120 26.47 -1.88 2.80
C GLN A 120 25.98 -3.01 3.72
N PHE A 121 25.47 -4.12 3.16
CA PHE A 121 25.06 -5.29 3.95
C PHE A 121 26.27 -5.97 4.59
N ALA A 122 27.36 -6.18 3.84
CA ALA A 122 28.60 -6.76 4.36
C ALA A 122 29.20 -5.91 5.50
N HIS A 123 29.27 -4.59 5.32
CA HIS A 123 29.69 -3.66 6.37
C HIS A 123 28.77 -3.71 7.61
N ASN A 124 27.44 -3.70 7.41
CA ASN A 124 26.48 -3.81 8.51
C ASN A 124 26.66 -5.11 9.31
N THR A 125 26.95 -6.23 8.64
CA THR A 125 27.24 -7.52 9.28
C THR A 125 28.54 -7.47 10.10
N GLN A 126 29.59 -6.85 9.59
CA GLN A 126 30.87 -6.68 10.32
C GLN A 126 30.68 -5.85 11.61
N GLU A 127 29.99 -4.72 11.53
CA GLU A 127 29.71 -3.87 12.71
C GLU A 127 28.74 -4.53 13.70
N ALA A 128 27.77 -5.31 13.20
CA ALA A 128 26.88 -6.10 14.04
C ALA A 128 27.61 -7.22 14.78
N LEU A 129 28.61 -7.86 14.17
CA LEU A 129 29.47 -8.86 14.81
C LEU A 129 30.38 -8.23 15.87
N LYS A 130 31.11 -7.15 15.54
CA LYS A 130 31.94 -6.41 16.52
C LYS A 130 31.16 -6.07 17.79
N THR A 131 29.97 -5.48 17.62
CA THR A 131 29.12 -5.04 18.75
C THR A 131 28.24 -6.15 19.39
N LYS A 132 28.30 -7.39 18.90
CA LYS A 132 27.42 -8.51 19.30
C LYS A 132 27.54 -8.87 20.78
N GLY A 133 28.75 -8.94 21.35
CA GLY A 133 28.97 -9.24 22.76
C GLY A 133 28.24 -8.26 23.69
N GLY A 134 28.39 -6.96 23.43
CA GLY A 134 27.68 -5.90 24.16
C GLY A 134 26.17 -5.89 23.91
N TRP A 135 25.70 -6.40 22.77
CA TRP A 135 24.27 -6.62 22.54
C TRP A 135 23.71 -7.76 23.41
N ILE A 136 24.40 -8.90 23.51
CA ILE A 136 23.99 -10.01 24.41
C ILE A 136 23.99 -9.53 25.86
N ALA A 137 25.03 -8.83 26.32
CA ALA A 137 25.13 -8.35 27.70
C ALA A 137 24.00 -7.37 28.08
N ARG A 138 23.62 -6.45 27.18
CA ARG A 138 22.44 -5.58 27.37
C ARG A 138 21.13 -6.38 27.39
N LYS A 139 21.01 -7.39 26.53
CA LYS A 139 19.82 -8.23 26.45
C LYS A 139 19.62 -9.09 27.70
N ALA A 140 20.69 -9.66 28.26
CA ALA A 140 20.63 -10.44 29.50
C ALA A 140 20.12 -9.59 30.68
N ARG A 141 20.63 -8.35 30.84
CA ARG A 141 20.13 -7.42 31.89
C ARG A 141 18.63 -7.10 31.71
N ALA A 142 18.21 -6.80 30.49
CA ALA A 142 16.80 -6.54 30.18
C ALA A 142 15.88 -7.77 30.29
N VAL A 143 16.42 -8.99 30.43
CA VAL A 143 15.64 -10.18 30.84
C VAL A 143 15.49 -10.19 32.35
N VAL A 144 16.60 -10.06 33.10
CA VAL A 144 16.60 -10.06 34.58
C VAL A 144 15.70 -8.96 35.13
N GLU A 145 15.81 -7.73 34.62
CA GLU A 145 14.94 -6.60 34.97
C GLU A 145 13.44 -6.98 34.87
N LYS A 146 13.04 -7.57 33.74
CA LYS A 146 11.65 -7.96 33.47
C LYS A 146 11.17 -9.17 34.24
N GLU A 147 12.06 -10.11 34.52
CA GLU A 147 11.75 -11.26 35.36
C GLU A 147 11.56 -10.82 36.82
N THR A 148 12.38 -9.88 37.32
CA THR A 148 12.20 -9.28 38.65
C THR A 148 10.89 -8.49 38.75
N GLU A 149 10.56 -7.65 37.76
CA GLU A 149 9.25 -6.97 37.66
C GLU A 149 8.08 -7.97 37.74
N ALA A 150 8.14 -9.05 36.97
CA ALA A 150 7.06 -10.05 36.94
C ALA A 150 6.98 -10.90 38.22
N ARG A 151 8.12 -11.27 38.83
CA ARG A 151 8.12 -12.02 40.10
C ARG A 151 7.58 -11.19 41.27
N ALA A 152 7.84 -9.87 41.29
CA ALA A 152 7.20 -8.97 42.25
C ALA A 152 5.67 -8.96 42.06
N LEU A 153 5.19 -8.84 40.82
CA LEU A 153 3.76 -8.87 40.50
C LEU A 153 3.07 -10.19 40.89
N LEU A 154 3.77 -11.34 40.84
CA LEU A 154 3.26 -12.62 41.37
C LEU A 154 3.19 -12.62 42.90
N ALA A 155 4.22 -12.13 43.59
CA ALA A 155 4.23 -12.07 45.06
C ALA A 155 3.09 -11.19 45.61
N GLU A 156 2.76 -10.10 44.89
CA GLU A 156 1.59 -9.26 45.19
C GLU A 156 0.23 -9.92 44.87
N CYS A 157 0.17 -11.18 44.41
CA CYS A 157 -1.07 -11.93 44.19
C CYS A 157 -1.38 -12.94 45.32
N GLY A 158 -0.52 -13.04 46.35
CA GLY A 158 -0.67 -14.01 47.43
C GLY A 158 -0.70 -15.45 46.93
N ASP A 159 -1.52 -16.30 47.54
CA ASP A 159 -1.61 -17.74 47.22
C ASP A 159 -1.99 -18.02 45.75
N MET A 160 -2.72 -17.12 45.08
CA MET A 160 -3.02 -17.22 43.65
C MET A 160 -1.79 -17.03 42.75
N GLY A 161 -0.69 -16.44 43.26
CA GLY A 161 0.60 -16.34 42.59
C GLY A 161 1.51 -17.55 42.79
N SER A 162 1.14 -18.49 43.68
CA SER A 162 2.01 -19.59 44.13
C SER A 162 1.96 -20.85 43.25
N ASP A 163 0.97 -20.99 42.37
CA ASP A 163 0.81 -22.15 41.47
C ASP A 163 0.89 -21.75 39.97
N PRO A 164 2.10 -21.83 39.36
CA PRO A 164 2.30 -21.61 37.92
C PRO A 164 1.55 -22.56 36.98
N GLU A 165 1.11 -23.74 37.44
CA GLU A 165 0.40 -24.71 36.59
C GLU A 165 -1.09 -24.38 36.50
N GLU A 166 -1.74 -24.08 37.63
CA GLU A 166 -3.12 -23.58 37.65
C GLU A 166 -3.24 -22.25 36.90
N ILE A 167 -2.28 -21.32 37.10
CA ILE A 167 -2.20 -20.07 36.31
C ILE A 167 -2.16 -20.36 34.79
N ARG A 168 -1.36 -21.35 34.36
CA ARG A 168 -1.25 -21.73 32.94
C ARG A 168 -2.48 -22.47 32.42
N ARG A 169 -3.20 -23.23 33.25
CA ARG A 169 -4.48 -23.85 32.91
C ARG A 169 -5.56 -22.79 32.70
N GLN A 170 -5.71 -21.88 33.66
CA GLN A 170 -6.64 -20.75 33.61
C GLN A 170 -6.41 -19.83 32.39
N TRP A 171 -5.18 -19.72 31.87
CA TRP A 171 -4.89 -19.03 30.60
C TRP A 171 -5.41 -19.77 29.35
N GLN A 172 -5.37 -21.11 29.31
CA GLN A 172 -5.88 -21.89 28.16
C GLN A 172 -7.42 -21.75 28.04
N ASP A 173 -8.11 -21.58 29.16
CA ASP A 173 -9.57 -21.44 29.24
C ASP A 173 -10.11 -20.07 28.74
N GLN A 174 -9.31 -19.23 28.06
CA GLN A 174 -9.69 -17.88 27.59
C GLN A 174 -10.22 -17.78 26.15
N GLY A 175 -10.41 -18.90 25.42
CA GLY A 175 -10.89 -18.91 24.03
C GLY A 175 -12.25 -18.20 23.78
N ARG A 176 -12.55 -17.81 22.54
CA ARG A 176 -13.73 -16.99 22.16
C ARG A 176 -14.95 -17.82 21.73
N SER A 177 -16.16 -17.44 22.15
CA SER A 177 -17.41 -18.07 21.72
C SER A 177 -18.00 -17.48 20.43
N GLU A 178 -18.94 -18.21 19.82
CA GLU A 178 -19.74 -17.73 18.68
C GLU A 178 -20.83 -16.73 19.07
N VAL A 179 -21.38 -16.86 20.29
CA VAL A 179 -22.56 -16.11 20.78
C VAL A 179 -22.24 -14.62 20.95
N GLU A 180 -21.06 -14.29 21.47
CA GLU A 180 -20.57 -12.91 21.60
C GLU A 180 -20.66 -12.13 20.28
N GLN A 181 -20.32 -12.77 19.16
CA GLN A 181 -20.29 -12.15 17.83
C GLN A 181 -21.70 -11.81 17.32
N ALA A 182 -22.73 -12.55 17.77
CA ALA A 182 -24.12 -12.22 17.47
C ALA A 182 -24.62 -11.05 18.33
N LEU A 183 -24.22 -11.00 19.60
CA LEU A 183 -24.59 -9.93 20.54
C LEU A 183 -24.00 -8.56 20.17
N GLU A 184 -22.76 -8.53 19.65
CA GLU A 184 -22.15 -7.32 19.06
C GLU A 184 -23.04 -6.72 17.96
N LEU A 185 -23.53 -7.57 17.05
CA LEU A 185 -24.38 -7.16 15.92
C LEU A 185 -25.78 -6.73 16.36
N LEU A 186 -26.29 -7.27 17.47
CA LEU A 186 -27.55 -6.81 18.06
C LEU A 186 -27.43 -5.41 18.66
N HIS A 187 -26.34 -5.11 19.37
CA HIS A 187 -26.12 -3.78 19.93
C HIS A 187 -25.94 -2.72 18.82
N ASP A 188 -25.20 -3.06 17.76
CA ASP A 188 -25.13 -2.28 16.50
C ASP A 188 -26.53 -1.98 15.93
N SER A 189 -27.43 -2.97 15.94
CA SER A 189 -28.82 -2.82 15.50
C SER A 189 -29.63 -1.88 16.41
N LYS A 190 -29.50 -2.02 17.73
CA LYS A 190 -30.19 -1.17 18.73
C LYS A 190 -29.70 0.29 18.70
N GLU A 191 -28.41 0.54 18.47
CA GLU A 191 -27.88 1.91 18.30
C GLU A 191 -28.29 2.55 16.96
N ALA A 192 -28.38 1.75 15.89
CA ALA A 192 -28.93 2.23 14.64
C ALA A 192 -30.44 2.57 14.78
N LEU A 193 -31.20 1.82 15.58
CA LEU A 193 -32.60 2.13 15.91
C LEU A 193 -32.74 3.40 16.77
N SER A 194 -31.87 3.62 17.76
CA SER A 194 -31.90 4.88 18.53
C SER A 194 -31.52 6.07 17.65
N SER A 195 -30.65 5.88 16.66
CA SER A 195 -30.33 6.88 15.63
C SER A 195 -31.52 7.21 14.73
N VAL A 196 -32.35 6.22 14.35
CA VAL A 196 -33.64 6.43 13.67
C VAL A 196 -34.57 7.28 14.53
N LYS A 197 -34.83 6.85 15.78
CA LYS A 197 -35.71 7.57 16.71
C LYS A 197 -35.25 9.01 16.98
N ALA A 198 -33.94 9.24 17.04
CA ALA A 198 -33.38 10.58 17.18
C ALA A 198 -33.61 11.46 15.94
N ALA A 199 -33.43 10.93 14.73
CA ALA A 199 -33.69 11.64 13.49
C ALA A 199 -35.21 11.96 13.33
N GLU A 200 -36.07 11.01 13.66
CA GLU A 200 -37.53 11.17 13.63
C GLU A 200 -38.02 12.19 14.67
N ALA A 201 -37.44 12.19 15.88
CA ALA A 201 -37.71 13.21 16.89
C ALA A 201 -37.25 14.61 16.45
N VAL A 202 -36.16 14.73 15.69
CA VAL A 202 -35.69 16.00 15.10
C VAL A 202 -36.64 16.46 13.98
N MET A 203 -37.16 15.57 13.14
CA MET A 203 -38.25 15.90 12.21
C MET A 203 -39.49 16.41 12.96
N ARG A 204 -39.98 15.65 13.96
CA ARG A 204 -41.19 16.02 14.71
C ARG A 204 -41.05 17.36 15.45
N LYS A 205 -39.86 17.69 15.97
CA LYS A 205 -39.62 18.96 16.69
C LYS A 205 -39.33 20.17 15.80
N LYS A 206 -38.95 19.99 14.53
CA LYS A 206 -38.52 21.12 13.66
C LYS A 206 -39.25 21.21 12.32
N GLY A 207 -40.18 20.31 12.03
CA GLY A 207 -40.88 20.20 10.75
C GLY A 207 -40.13 19.37 9.71
N SER A 208 -40.84 18.94 8.68
CA SER A 208 -40.27 18.21 7.54
C SER A 208 -39.38 19.12 6.69
N SER A 209 -38.26 18.59 6.20
CA SER A 209 -37.48 19.19 5.12
C SER A 209 -36.72 18.09 4.36
N PRO A 210 -36.32 18.31 3.09
CA PRO A 210 -35.65 17.28 2.29
C PRO A 210 -34.43 16.66 3.00
N ASP A 211 -33.58 17.48 3.61
CA ASP A 211 -32.40 17.02 4.37
C ASP A 211 -32.77 16.13 5.57
N ARG A 212 -33.89 16.41 6.25
CA ARG A 212 -34.30 15.70 7.46
C ARG A 212 -35.01 14.39 7.13
N VAL A 213 -35.82 14.38 6.07
CA VAL A 213 -36.39 13.14 5.49
C VAL A 213 -35.24 12.25 5.01
N ALA A 214 -34.27 12.80 4.29
CA ALA A 214 -33.07 12.07 3.88
C ALA A 214 -32.24 11.57 5.08
N ALA A 215 -32.16 12.31 6.19
CA ALA A 215 -31.50 11.86 7.41
C ALA A 215 -32.23 10.70 8.11
N VAL A 216 -33.57 10.74 8.18
CA VAL A 216 -34.39 9.63 8.71
C VAL A 216 -34.25 8.39 7.85
N GLU A 217 -34.38 8.50 6.53
CA GLU A 217 -34.23 7.33 5.64
C GLU A 217 -32.78 6.81 5.62
N ALA A 218 -31.78 7.68 5.70
CA ALA A 218 -30.39 7.27 5.87
C ALA A 218 -30.12 6.55 7.19
N ALA A 219 -30.88 6.84 8.25
CA ALA A 219 -30.84 6.11 9.51
C ALA A 219 -31.60 4.77 9.42
N LYS A 220 -32.79 4.73 8.80
CA LYS A 220 -33.58 3.51 8.61
C LYS A 220 -32.84 2.48 7.76
N VAL A 221 -32.18 2.91 6.68
CA VAL A 221 -31.30 2.06 5.86
C VAL A 221 -30.11 1.54 6.67
N ALA A 222 -29.53 2.35 7.55
CA ALA A 222 -28.44 1.90 8.43
C ALA A 222 -28.92 0.87 9.47
N HIS A 223 -30.11 1.07 10.05
CA HIS A 223 -30.74 0.11 10.97
C HIS A 223 -31.09 -1.20 10.26
N LYS A 224 -31.77 -1.17 9.10
CA LYS A 224 -32.06 -2.37 8.30
C LYS A 224 -30.78 -3.13 7.93
N ALA A 225 -29.72 -2.42 7.55
CA ALA A 225 -28.42 -3.05 7.26
C ALA A 225 -27.71 -3.63 8.51
N ALA A 226 -28.00 -3.15 9.72
CA ALA A 226 -27.50 -3.73 10.97
C ALA A 226 -28.32 -4.96 11.38
N VAL A 227 -29.65 -4.87 11.31
CA VAL A 227 -30.61 -5.99 11.48
C VAL A 227 -30.20 -7.17 10.60
N THR A 228 -29.99 -6.98 9.30
CA THR A 228 -29.61 -8.06 8.37
C THR A 228 -28.22 -8.67 8.66
N ARG A 229 -27.30 -7.97 9.34
CA ARG A 229 -26.05 -8.58 9.83
C ARG A 229 -26.30 -9.46 11.05
N TYR A 230 -27.08 -8.95 12.01
CA TYR A 230 -27.50 -9.70 13.19
C TYR A 230 -28.23 -10.99 12.80
N GLU A 231 -29.31 -10.87 12.01
CA GLU A 231 -30.10 -12.00 11.49
C GLU A 231 -29.23 -13.06 10.81
N ARG A 232 -28.26 -12.64 9.99
CA ARG A 232 -27.35 -13.58 9.33
C ARG A 232 -26.47 -14.31 10.32
N LYS A 233 -25.88 -13.65 11.33
CA LYS A 233 -25.06 -14.36 12.32
C LYS A 233 -25.92 -15.27 13.18
N THR A 234 -27.11 -14.84 13.62
CA THR A 234 -28.00 -15.69 14.43
C THR A 234 -28.54 -16.89 13.67
N GLN A 235 -28.79 -16.78 12.35
CA GLN A 235 -29.14 -17.94 11.50
C GLN A 235 -28.04 -19.02 11.53
N HIS A 236 -26.76 -18.63 11.51
CA HIS A 236 -25.62 -19.57 11.49
C HIS A 236 -25.26 -20.16 12.88
N LEU A 237 -25.80 -19.64 13.98
CA LEU A 237 -25.57 -20.23 15.31
C LEU A 237 -26.18 -21.64 15.42
N GLY A 238 -25.48 -22.56 16.08
CA GLY A 238 -26.02 -23.88 16.46
C GLY A 238 -27.21 -23.77 17.44
N VAL A 239 -27.99 -24.86 17.60
CA VAL A 239 -29.19 -24.86 18.46
C VAL A 239 -28.89 -24.44 19.92
N PRO A 240 -27.83 -24.96 20.60
CA PRO A 240 -27.49 -24.50 21.95
C PRO A 240 -27.12 -23.01 21.99
N ALA A 241 -26.36 -22.53 20.99
CA ALA A 241 -25.98 -21.13 20.88
C ALA A 241 -27.17 -20.18 20.60
N LYS A 242 -28.23 -20.67 19.93
CA LYS A 242 -29.51 -19.95 19.74
C LYS A 242 -30.36 -19.91 21.02
N ALA A 243 -30.41 -21.01 21.77
CA ALA A 243 -31.11 -21.06 23.06
C ALA A 243 -30.43 -20.12 24.07
N ARG A 244 -29.11 -20.26 24.21
CA ARG A 244 -28.22 -19.36 24.96
C ARG A 244 -28.47 -17.89 24.62
N LEU A 245 -28.43 -17.53 23.33
CA LEU A 245 -28.67 -16.15 22.89
C LEU A 245 -30.02 -15.56 23.35
N ARG A 246 -31.08 -16.36 23.53
CA ARG A 246 -32.37 -15.85 24.02
C ARG A 246 -32.31 -15.50 25.51
N ALA A 247 -31.87 -16.43 26.35
CA ALA A 247 -31.77 -16.24 27.81
C ALA A 247 -30.99 -14.96 28.20
N ILE A 248 -29.98 -14.59 27.41
CA ILE A 248 -29.16 -13.37 27.56
C ILE A 248 -29.95 -12.07 27.36
N LEU A 249 -30.96 -12.11 26.50
CA LEU A 249 -31.79 -10.97 26.13
C LEU A 249 -33.03 -10.85 27.01
N ASP A 250 -33.46 -11.98 27.58
CA ASP A 250 -34.61 -12.10 28.47
C ASP A 250 -34.23 -11.75 29.93
N ASP A 251 -32.99 -12.01 30.37
CA ASP A 251 -32.47 -11.54 31.68
C ASP A 251 -31.98 -10.07 31.64
N PRO A 252 -32.53 -9.16 32.46
CA PRO A 252 -32.16 -7.73 32.43
C PRO A 252 -30.75 -7.38 32.94
N VAL A 253 -30.10 -8.25 33.70
CA VAL A 253 -28.75 -8.06 34.27
C VAL A 253 -27.70 -8.54 33.28
N LEU A 254 -27.89 -9.72 32.69
CA LEU A 254 -27.07 -10.25 31.59
C LEU A 254 -27.13 -9.33 30.37
N HIS A 255 -28.33 -8.85 29.99
CA HIS A 255 -28.46 -7.87 28.92
C HIS A 255 -27.74 -6.55 29.24
N LEU A 256 -27.76 -6.07 30.50
CA LEU A 256 -27.02 -4.87 30.90
C LEU A 256 -25.49 -5.07 30.83
N ARG A 257 -24.97 -6.17 31.42
CA ARG A 257 -23.54 -6.55 31.34
C ARG A 257 -23.09 -6.62 29.89
N MET A 258 -23.88 -7.24 29.00
CA MET A 258 -23.52 -7.34 27.58
C MET A 258 -23.48 -5.99 26.85
N ASN A 259 -24.40 -5.06 27.16
CA ASN A 259 -24.36 -3.71 26.56
C ASN A 259 -23.11 -2.93 27.00
N ALA A 260 -22.68 -3.09 28.25
CA ALA A 260 -21.42 -2.53 28.74
C ALA A 260 -20.21 -3.18 28.04
N LEU A 261 -20.18 -4.50 27.87
CA LEU A 261 -19.11 -5.20 27.15
C LEU A 261 -18.95 -4.73 25.69
N VAL A 262 -20.04 -4.43 24.98
CA VAL A 262 -19.94 -3.88 23.61
C VAL A 262 -19.39 -2.44 23.62
N LEU A 263 -19.74 -1.62 24.62
CA LEU A 263 -19.11 -0.30 24.81
C LEU A 263 -17.61 -0.42 25.12
N LEU A 264 -17.21 -1.36 25.96
CA LEU A 264 -15.80 -1.65 26.28
C LEU A 264 -15.01 -2.01 25.01
N ARG A 265 -15.48 -2.98 24.21
CA ARG A 265 -14.87 -3.36 22.92
C ARG A 265 -14.73 -2.20 21.93
N ARG A 266 -15.67 -1.23 21.97
CA ARG A 266 -15.62 0.00 21.14
C ARG A 266 -14.62 1.05 21.68
N ILE A 267 -14.43 1.13 22.99
CA ILE A 267 -13.42 1.99 23.63
C ILE A 267 -12.02 1.43 23.38
N GLN A 268 -11.80 0.14 23.68
CA GLN A 268 -10.63 -0.66 23.30
C GLN A 268 -10.19 -0.41 21.84
N SER A 269 -11.12 -0.61 20.90
CA SER A 269 -10.92 -0.36 19.46
C SER A 269 -10.51 1.08 19.11
N SER A 270 -10.80 2.05 19.99
CA SER A 270 -10.49 3.46 19.79
C SER A 270 -9.14 3.83 20.41
N ILE A 271 -8.78 3.23 21.56
CA ILE A 271 -7.44 3.30 22.17
C ILE A 271 -6.39 2.69 21.22
N VAL A 272 -6.71 1.55 20.59
CA VAL A 272 -5.88 0.90 19.54
C VAL A 272 -5.59 1.86 18.38
N LYS A 273 -6.63 2.42 17.75
CA LYS A 273 -6.47 3.34 16.62
C LYS A 273 -5.66 4.58 17.00
N ARG A 274 -5.86 5.06 18.23
CA ARG A 274 -5.14 6.19 18.82
C ARG A 274 -3.66 5.89 19.07
N LYS A 275 -3.30 4.67 19.50
CA LYS A 275 -1.91 4.20 19.62
C LYS A 275 -1.24 4.15 18.25
N MET A 276 -1.86 3.54 17.24
CA MET A 276 -1.31 3.51 15.87
C MET A 276 -1.15 4.89 15.23
N GLU A 277 -2.03 5.86 15.53
CA GLU A 277 -1.86 7.24 15.07
C GLU A 277 -0.73 7.99 15.79
N LEU A 278 -0.51 7.72 17.09
CA LEU A 278 0.68 8.18 17.83
C LEU A 278 1.96 7.60 17.23
N GLU A 279 1.95 6.32 16.90
CA GLU A 279 3.10 5.57 16.42
C GLU A 279 3.62 6.13 15.08
N ARG A 280 2.71 6.50 14.17
CA ARG A 280 3.05 7.23 12.93
C ARG A 280 3.72 8.57 13.20
N VAL A 281 3.31 9.28 14.26
CA VAL A 281 3.97 10.54 14.68
C VAL A 281 5.35 10.26 15.25
N VAL A 282 5.56 9.17 16.00
CA VAL A 282 6.84 8.79 16.59
C VAL A 282 7.84 8.27 15.54
N ARG A 283 7.41 7.48 14.55
CA ARG A 283 8.24 7.16 13.37
C ARG A 283 8.65 8.46 12.66
N ALA A 284 7.71 9.39 12.49
CA ALA A 284 7.93 10.76 12.00
C ALA A 284 8.57 11.73 13.02
N HIS A 285 9.24 11.25 14.08
CA HIS A 285 10.16 12.06 14.90
C HIS A 285 11.64 11.80 14.56
N ARG A 286 11.96 10.82 13.70
CA ARG A 286 13.33 10.52 13.26
C ARG A 286 13.71 11.19 11.93
N GLY A 287 12.81 11.94 11.30
CA GLY A 287 13.05 12.72 10.07
C GLY A 287 13.51 14.16 10.30
N LYS A 288 14.41 14.66 9.44
CA LYS A 288 14.90 16.05 9.44
C LYS A 288 13.82 17.05 8.97
N ALA A 289 13.74 18.18 9.66
CA ALA A 289 13.11 19.47 9.28
C ALA A 289 11.64 19.48 8.78
N GLY A 290 11.32 18.85 7.65
CA GLY A 290 10.09 19.12 6.86
C GLY A 290 8.76 18.68 7.48
N GLU A 291 8.76 17.97 8.61
CA GLU A 291 7.57 17.31 9.16
C GLU A 291 6.78 18.15 10.19
N HIS A 292 7.20 19.37 10.52
CA HIS A 292 6.61 20.14 11.63
C HIS A 292 5.09 20.41 11.46
N GLN A 293 4.65 20.77 10.25
CA GLN A 293 3.23 20.97 9.93
C GLN A 293 2.40 19.68 10.18
N LEU A 294 2.93 18.53 9.76
CA LEU A 294 2.28 17.22 9.89
C LEU A 294 2.21 16.77 11.35
N ARG A 295 3.27 17.00 12.13
CA ARG A 295 3.33 16.78 13.58
C ARG A 295 2.25 17.59 14.31
N LYS A 296 2.09 18.88 13.98
CA LYS A 296 1.01 19.76 14.53
C LYS A 296 -0.38 19.25 14.15
N HIS A 297 -0.62 18.97 12.87
CA HIS A 297 -1.94 18.57 12.37
C HIS A 297 -2.40 17.22 12.95
N THR A 298 -1.48 16.25 13.09
CA THR A 298 -1.80 14.95 13.67
C THR A 298 -2.08 15.08 15.17
N LYS A 299 -1.31 15.86 15.93
CA LYS A 299 -1.57 16.14 17.36
C LYS A 299 -2.96 16.76 17.58
N SER A 300 -3.38 17.70 16.74
CA SER A 300 -4.73 18.32 16.83
C SER A 300 -5.87 17.45 16.29
N ALA A 301 -5.61 16.47 15.41
CA ALA A 301 -6.60 15.43 15.06
C ALA A 301 -6.78 14.44 16.22
N VAL A 302 -5.66 14.06 16.86
CA VAL A 302 -5.56 13.22 18.05
C VAL A 302 -6.40 13.78 19.21
N GLN A 303 -6.20 15.04 19.57
CA GLN A 303 -6.90 15.69 20.69
C GLN A 303 -8.43 15.76 20.47
N ARG A 304 -8.88 16.02 19.24
CA ARG A 304 -10.32 16.15 18.92
C ARG A 304 -11.12 14.86 19.08
N ARG A 305 -10.49 13.68 18.96
CA ARG A 305 -11.17 12.39 19.15
C ARG A 305 -11.30 11.99 20.61
N GLU A 306 -10.47 12.55 21.49
CA GLU A 306 -10.45 12.24 22.93
C GLU A 306 -11.81 12.51 23.59
N HIS A 307 -12.47 13.60 23.23
CA HIS A 307 -13.80 13.93 23.74
C HIS A 307 -14.87 12.90 23.33
N THR A 308 -14.73 12.25 22.16
CA THR A 308 -15.65 11.20 21.73
C THR A 308 -15.45 9.91 22.52
N VAL A 309 -14.19 9.49 22.72
CA VAL A 309 -13.88 8.26 23.47
C VAL A 309 -14.17 8.45 24.97
N ARG A 310 -13.88 9.61 25.55
CA ARG A 310 -14.30 9.97 26.92
C ARG A 310 -15.83 9.92 27.08
N ALA A 311 -16.59 10.33 26.06
CA ALA A 311 -18.06 10.19 26.04
C ALA A 311 -18.57 8.76 25.75
N GLN A 312 -17.69 7.80 25.43
CA GLN A 312 -17.99 6.36 25.45
C GLN A 312 -17.63 5.76 26.82
N VAL A 313 -16.47 6.10 27.37
CA VAL A 313 -16.03 5.73 28.74
C VAL A 313 -17.07 6.14 29.78
N ASN A 314 -17.53 7.38 29.78
CA ASN A 314 -18.55 7.84 30.74
C ASN A 314 -19.87 7.04 30.65
N ARG A 315 -20.24 6.52 29.47
CA ARG A 315 -21.41 5.65 29.30
C ARG A 315 -21.14 4.22 29.77
N TYR A 316 -19.97 3.68 29.47
CA TYR A 316 -19.52 2.37 29.97
C TYR A 316 -19.50 2.35 31.51
N ASN A 317 -18.80 3.31 32.13
CA ASN A 317 -18.74 3.45 33.59
C ASN A 317 -20.13 3.60 34.24
N ALA A 318 -21.05 4.33 33.61
CA ALA A 318 -22.43 4.42 34.09
C ALA A 318 -23.15 3.06 34.07
N SER A 319 -22.98 2.27 33.02
CA SER A 319 -23.51 0.90 32.97
C SER A 319 -22.82 -0.04 33.96
N CYS A 320 -21.53 0.15 34.29
CA CYS A 320 -20.86 -0.61 35.36
C CYS A 320 -21.49 -0.32 36.73
N LYS A 321 -21.81 0.95 37.03
CA LYS A 321 -22.51 1.35 38.26
C LYS A 321 -23.91 0.75 38.34
N GLU A 322 -24.69 0.88 37.28
CA GLU A 322 -26.02 0.29 37.19
C GLU A 322 -25.99 -1.25 37.36
N LEU A 323 -24.98 -1.91 36.79
CA LEU A 323 -24.76 -3.35 36.92
C LEU A 323 -24.44 -3.74 38.37
N ALA A 324 -23.51 -3.03 39.03
CA ALA A 324 -23.17 -3.27 40.43
C ALA A 324 -24.39 -3.06 41.36
N THR A 325 -25.19 -2.00 41.13
CA THR A 325 -26.43 -1.76 41.88
C THR A 325 -27.47 -2.87 41.69
N LYS A 326 -27.54 -3.51 40.52
CA LYS A 326 -28.47 -4.63 40.27
C LYS A 326 -27.97 -5.97 40.82
N ILE A 327 -26.66 -6.21 40.82
CA ILE A 327 -26.04 -7.39 41.45
C ILE A 327 -26.28 -7.36 42.96
N ALA A 328 -26.22 -6.18 43.59
CA ALA A 328 -26.41 -6.01 45.04
C ALA A 328 -27.86 -6.14 45.55
N GLN A 329 -28.85 -6.51 44.72
CA GLN A 329 -30.26 -6.54 45.14
C GLN A 329 -30.64 -7.88 45.82
N PRO A 330 -31.25 -7.87 47.03
CA PRO A 330 -31.54 -9.09 47.80
C PRO A 330 -32.39 -10.14 47.08
N ARG A 331 -33.22 -9.75 46.10
CA ARG A 331 -34.08 -10.67 45.33
C ARG A 331 -33.33 -11.72 44.51
N ARG A 332 -32.01 -11.64 44.33
CA ARG A 332 -31.17 -12.68 43.70
C ARG A 332 -30.35 -13.53 44.69
N GLN A 333 -30.54 -13.40 46.01
CA GLN A 333 -29.86 -14.25 46.99
C GLN A 333 -30.46 -15.67 47.12
N ARG A 334 -31.69 -15.90 46.62
CA ARG A 334 -32.24 -17.26 46.47
C ARG A 334 -31.83 -17.84 45.10
N GLY A 335 -30.71 -18.56 45.09
CA GLY A 335 -30.06 -19.07 43.87
C GLY A 335 -28.96 -18.13 43.40
N SER A 336 -27.71 -18.41 43.79
CA SER A 336 -26.58 -17.52 43.56
C SER A 336 -26.32 -17.30 42.07
N CYS A 337 -26.57 -16.08 41.60
CA CYS A 337 -26.33 -15.68 40.23
C CYS A 337 -24.92 -15.06 40.15
N CYS A 338 -23.93 -15.86 39.75
CA CYS A 338 -22.49 -15.58 39.84
C CYS A 338 -21.94 -14.46 38.92
N ILE A 339 -22.80 -13.58 38.43
CA ILE A 339 -22.45 -12.51 37.48
C ILE A 339 -21.52 -11.50 38.14
N ARG A 340 -20.25 -11.46 37.73
CA ARG A 340 -19.28 -10.49 38.24
C ARG A 340 -19.63 -9.05 37.84
N ALA A 341 -19.29 -8.08 38.69
CA ALA A 341 -19.29 -6.67 38.32
C ALA A 341 -18.21 -6.35 37.27
N LEU A 342 -18.49 -5.38 36.40
CA LEU A 342 -17.52 -4.85 35.43
C LEU A 342 -16.73 -3.69 36.02
N GLN A 343 -15.43 -3.64 35.75
CA GLN A 343 -14.54 -2.60 36.29
C GLN A 343 -14.65 -1.29 35.49
N GLU A 344 -14.70 -0.15 36.18
CA GLU A 344 -14.70 1.18 35.55
C GLU A 344 -13.37 1.52 34.87
N LEU A 345 -13.42 2.29 33.77
CA LEU A 345 -12.21 2.80 33.11
C LEU A 345 -11.82 4.18 33.65
N PRO A 346 -10.51 4.53 33.66
CA PRO A 346 -10.06 5.85 34.08
C PRO A 346 -10.48 6.92 33.06
N THR A 347 -11.08 8.01 33.55
CA THR A 347 -11.61 9.12 32.71
C THR A 347 -10.51 10.08 32.22
N GLN A 348 -9.37 10.07 32.91
CA GLN A 348 -8.10 10.67 32.51
C GLN A 348 -7.10 9.55 32.19
N GLY A 349 -5.97 9.83 31.54
CA GLY A 349 -4.93 8.82 31.29
C GLY A 349 -5.29 7.70 30.29
N LEU A 350 -6.51 7.64 29.74
CA LEU A 350 -7.03 6.59 28.84
C LEU A 350 -6.11 6.14 27.67
N TRP A 351 -5.09 6.93 27.33
CA TRP A 351 -4.12 6.62 26.27
C TRP A 351 -2.85 5.89 26.75
N THR A 352 -2.60 5.80 28.06
CA THR A 352 -1.49 5.01 28.63
C THR A 352 -1.87 3.55 28.90
N ILE A 353 -3.17 3.23 28.91
CA ILE A 353 -3.75 1.88 28.90
C ILE A 353 -3.00 0.98 27.91
N ASP A 354 -2.46 -0.15 28.37
CA ASP A 354 -1.68 -1.09 27.55
C ASP A 354 -2.37 -2.45 27.32
N VAL A 355 -1.76 -3.35 26.55
CA VAL A 355 -2.30 -4.71 26.25
C VAL A 355 -2.65 -5.50 27.51
N ASP A 356 -1.95 -5.19 28.59
CA ASP A 356 -2.02 -5.87 29.88
C ASP A 356 -2.78 -5.03 30.94
N ASP A 357 -3.52 -4.00 30.51
CA ASP A 357 -4.49 -3.26 31.35
C ASP A 357 -5.76 -4.11 31.59
N PRO A 358 -6.35 -4.12 32.81
CA PRO A 358 -7.56 -4.90 33.11
C PRO A 358 -8.76 -4.64 32.21
N CYS A 359 -8.80 -3.53 31.46
CA CYS A 359 -9.83 -3.25 30.46
C CYS A 359 -9.90 -4.30 29.33
N TRP A 360 -8.89 -5.15 29.16
CA TRP A 360 -8.83 -6.20 28.13
C TRP A 360 -9.29 -7.58 28.60
N ASP A 361 -9.62 -7.74 29.89
CA ASP A 361 -9.91 -9.04 30.50
C ASP A 361 -11.39 -9.44 30.36
N ASP A 362 -12.31 -8.51 30.64
CA ASP A 362 -13.75 -8.77 30.68
C ASP A 362 -14.32 -8.88 29.26
N LEU A 363 -14.28 -10.09 28.68
CA LEU A 363 -14.71 -10.30 27.29
C LEU A 363 -15.55 -11.55 27.01
N ARG A 364 -15.63 -12.54 27.90
CA ARG A 364 -16.49 -13.73 27.71
C ARG A 364 -17.96 -13.47 28.06
N PHE A 365 -18.82 -14.41 27.68
CA PHE A 365 -20.23 -14.45 28.09
C PHE A 365 -20.56 -15.72 28.89
N GLU A 366 -20.87 -15.57 30.18
CA GLU A 366 -21.27 -16.63 31.11
C GLU A 366 -22.72 -17.10 30.89
N SER A 367 -22.93 -18.39 30.54
CA SER A 367 -24.22 -19.10 30.74
C SER A 367 -24.08 -20.61 30.45
N GLU A 368 -22.99 -21.21 30.92
CA GLU A 368 -22.95 -22.66 31.15
C GLU A 368 -23.31 -22.89 32.61
N ASP A 369 -24.02 -23.97 32.92
CA ASP A 369 -24.61 -24.23 34.24
C ASP A 369 -23.59 -24.67 35.31
N ASP A 370 -22.30 -24.43 35.08
CA ASP A 370 -21.23 -24.57 36.06
C ASP A 370 -21.37 -23.48 37.13
N ALA A 371 -21.74 -23.88 38.35
CA ALA A 371 -22.11 -22.97 39.44
C ALA A 371 -20.98 -22.07 39.99
N THR A 372 -19.76 -22.15 39.44
CA THR A 372 -18.59 -21.40 39.86
C THR A 372 -17.83 -20.87 38.63
N PRO A 373 -17.71 -19.54 38.42
CA PRO A 373 -16.92 -18.99 37.31
C PRO A 373 -15.42 -19.30 37.51
N PRO A 374 -14.64 -19.51 36.44
CA PRO A 374 -13.21 -19.83 36.55
C PRO A 374 -12.43 -18.68 37.20
N LEU A 375 -11.37 -19.00 37.94
CA LEU A 375 -10.61 -18.05 38.76
C LEU A 375 -10.06 -16.87 37.95
N TRP A 376 -9.66 -17.04 36.68
CA TRP A 376 -9.26 -15.89 35.85
C TRP A 376 -10.41 -14.93 35.55
N LEU A 377 -11.67 -15.40 35.56
CA LEU A 377 -12.82 -14.57 35.31
C LEU A 377 -13.39 -13.97 36.61
N ALA A 378 -13.27 -14.69 37.74
CA ALA A 378 -13.64 -14.21 39.06
C ALA A 378 -12.62 -13.20 39.63
N GLU A 379 -11.35 -13.58 39.73
CA GLU A 379 -10.37 -12.85 40.54
C GLU A 379 -9.54 -11.84 39.75
N PRO A 380 -9.32 -10.61 40.25
CA PRO A 380 -8.36 -9.66 39.69
C PRO A 380 -6.93 -10.18 39.75
N ASP A 381 -6.55 -10.83 40.84
CA ASP A 381 -5.16 -11.22 41.08
C ASP A 381 -4.76 -12.48 40.29
N MET A 382 -5.68 -13.42 40.03
CA MET A 382 -5.43 -14.49 39.06
C MET A 382 -5.11 -13.92 37.65
N ARG A 383 -5.75 -12.83 37.23
CA ARG A 383 -5.44 -12.17 35.94
C ARG A 383 -4.11 -11.42 35.97
N LYS A 384 -3.70 -10.90 37.13
CA LYS A 384 -2.39 -10.30 37.36
C LYS A 384 -1.29 -11.37 37.33
N ALA A 385 -1.54 -12.51 37.97
CA ALA A 385 -0.69 -13.68 37.96
C ALA A 385 -0.50 -14.27 36.55
N ILE A 386 -1.57 -14.41 35.75
CA ILE A 386 -1.48 -14.83 34.33
C ILE A 386 -0.58 -13.90 33.52
N ARG A 387 -0.74 -12.57 33.65
CA ARG A 387 0.11 -11.59 32.96
C ARG A 387 1.57 -11.71 33.38
N ALA A 388 1.84 -11.85 34.67
CA ALA A 388 3.19 -12.00 35.21
C ALA A 388 3.86 -13.33 34.80
N GLN A 389 3.16 -14.46 34.92
CA GLN A 389 3.67 -15.78 34.55
C GLN A 389 3.97 -15.86 33.05
N LEU A 390 3.13 -15.28 32.19
CA LEU A 390 3.42 -15.19 30.75
C LEU A 390 4.70 -14.39 30.45
N VAL A 391 5.02 -13.36 31.24
CA VAL A 391 6.30 -12.64 31.11
C VAL A 391 7.48 -13.51 31.55
N ILE A 392 7.37 -14.23 32.66
CA ILE A 392 8.41 -15.15 33.16
C ILE A 392 8.68 -16.28 32.14
N ASP A 393 7.63 -16.91 31.60
CA ASP A 393 7.75 -17.95 30.57
C ASP A 393 8.46 -17.42 29.30
N ARG A 394 8.26 -16.15 28.92
CA ARG A 394 8.99 -15.52 27.80
C ARG A 394 10.39 -15.05 28.17
N CYS A 395 10.67 -14.75 29.44
CA CYS A 395 12.02 -14.49 29.93
C CYS A 395 12.88 -15.76 29.83
N ALA A 396 12.37 -16.91 30.28
CA ALA A 396 13.05 -18.20 30.17
C ALA A 396 13.40 -18.58 28.71
N GLU A 397 12.46 -18.38 27.77
CA GLU A 397 12.73 -18.53 26.32
C GLU A 397 13.86 -17.61 25.81
N GLU A 398 13.91 -16.34 26.27
CA GLU A 398 14.97 -15.40 25.86
C GLU A 398 16.32 -15.74 26.50
N VAL A 399 16.38 -16.28 27.73
CA VAL A 399 17.63 -16.80 28.33
C VAL A 399 18.20 -17.92 27.46
N GLN A 400 17.40 -18.96 27.18
CA GLN A 400 17.82 -20.10 26.34
C GLN A 400 18.31 -19.64 24.96
N ARG A 401 17.61 -18.66 24.36
CA ARG A 401 17.99 -18.06 23.07
C ARG A 401 19.32 -17.29 23.16
N LEU A 402 19.55 -16.52 24.22
CA LEU A 402 20.78 -15.75 24.43
C LEU A 402 21.99 -16.64 24.76
N ASP A 403 21.77 -17.75 25.47
CA ASP A 403 22.83 -18.72 25.78
C ASP A 403 23.21 -19.56 24.54
N HIS A 404 22.23 -19.94 23.70
CA HIS A 404 22.51 -20.56 22.40
C HIS A 404 23.27 -19.60 21.47
N GLU A 405 22.86 -18.34 21.37
CA GLU A 405 23.60 -17.30 20.64
C GLU A 405 25.03 -17.11 21.21
N ARG A 406 25.22 -17.19 22.53
CA ARG A 406 26.54 -17.11 23.18
C ARG A 406 27.42 -18.31 22.80
N GLY A 407 26.87 -19.52 22.80
CA GLY A 407 27.55 -20.74 22.37
C GLY A 407 27.97 -20.66 20.90
N ASN A 408 27.06 -20.26 20.01
CA ASN A 408 27.35 -20.13 18.58
C ASN A 408 28.47 -19.13 18.29
N LEU A 409 28.53 -18.00 19.00
CA LEU A 409 29.61 -17.00 18.82
C LEU A 409 30.96 -17.51 19.33
N ARG A 410 30.99 -18.28 20.42
CA ARG A 410 32.22 -18.92 20.93
C ARG A 410 32.74 -19.96 19.95
N ALA A 411 31.87 -20.87 19.52
CA ALA A 411 32.22 -21.93 18.56
C ALA A 411 32.70 -21.35 17.23
N TRP A 412 31.98 -20.35 16.68
CA TRP A 412 32.39 -19.65 15.47
C TRP A 412 33.77 -18.98 15.63
N PHE A 413 33.98 -18.23 16.72
CA PHE A 413 35.27 -17.56 16.94
C PHE A 413 36.42 -18.55 17.06
N ALA A 414 36.25 -19.63 17.84
CA ALA A 414 37.28 -20.65 18.04
C ALA A 414 37.66 -21.35 16.72
N LEU A 415 36.66 -21.74 15.92
CA LEU A 415 36.86 -22.36 14.60
C LEU A 415 37.56 -21.42 13.61
N GLU A 416 37.12 -20.15 13.54
CA GLU A 416 37.77 -19.12 12.70
C GLU A 416 39.20 -18.84 13.15
N TRP A 417 39.47 -18.80 14.45
CA TRP A 417 40.80 -18.54 15.01
C TRP A 417 41.76 -19.71 14.74
N GLN A 418 41.28 -20.95 14.87
CA GLN A 418 42.03 -22.15 14.51
C GLN A 418 42.31 -22.21 13.01
N ALA A 419 41.29 -21.96 12.16
CA ALA A 419 41.45 -21.94 10.71
C ALA A 419 42.43 -20.84 10.24
N LEU A 420 42.38 -19.67 10.86
CA LEU A 420 43.32 -18.57 10.64
C LEU A 420 44.74 -18.91 11.11
N GLY A 421 44.87 -19.62 12.23
CA GLY A 421 46.15 -20.14 12.72
C GLY A 421 46.79 -21.15 11.75
N ASN A 422 45.99 -22.01 11.13
CA ASN A 422 46.43 -22.93 10.08
C ASN A 422 46.83 -22.18 8.81
N ALA A 423 45.94 -21.35 8.26
CA ALA A 423 46.21 -20.60 7.03
C ALA A 423 47.47 -19.72 7.10
N ARG A 424 47.83 -19.18 8.28
CA ARG A 424 49.06 -18.40 8.53
C ARG A 424 50.34 -19.25 8.62
N ARG A 425 50.24 -20.58 8.73
CA ARG A 425 51.36 -21.52 8.56
C ARG A 425 51.52 -21.94 7.10
N ASP A 426 50.41 -22.11 6.40
CA ASP A 426 50.38 -22.79 5.11
C ASP A 426 50.45 -21.84 3.88
N SER A 427 50.17 -20.54 4.03
CA SER A 427 49.95 -19.63 2.89
C SER A 427 50.74 -18.31 2.96
N VAL A 428 52.02 -18.35 2.55
CA VAL A 428 52.89 -17.16 2.43
C VAL A 428 52.27 -16.03 1.58
N PRO A 429 51.67 -16.28 0.39
CA PRO A 429 51.15 -15.20 -0.47
C PRO A 429 50.00 -14.38 0.11
N LEU A 430 49.29 -14.91 1.13
CA LEU A 430 48.13 -14.25 1.74
C LEU A 430 48.44 -13.61 3.11
N MET A 431 49.69 -13.66 3.58
CA MET A 431 50.06 -13.30 4.95
C MET A 431 49.63 -11.89 5.38
N HIS A 432 49.63 -10.90 4.49
CA HIS A 432 49.13 -9.56 4.80
C HIS A 432 47.63 -9.58 5.16
N ALA A 433 46.79 -10.17 4.29
CA ALA A 433 45.35 -10.27 4.51
C ALA A 433 44.99 -11.14 5.73
N LEU A 434 45.77 -12.20 5.98
CA LEU A 434 45.61 -13.05 7.16
C LEU A 434 45.99 -12.31 8.46
N ASN A 435 47.00 -11.44 8.44
CA ASN A 435 47.36 -10.59 9.57
C ASN A 435 46.29 -9.51 9.84
N GLU A 436 45.70 -8.90 8.80
CA GLU A 436 44.55 -7.99 8.94
C GLU A 436 43.30 -8.68 9.51
N ARG A 437 43.00 -9.90 9.05
CA ARG A 437 41.93 -10.73 9.65
C ARG A 437 42.22 -11.02 11.12
N ARG A 438 43.48 -11.30 11.48
CA ARG A 438 43.89 -11.57 12.88
C ARG A 438 43.75 -10.35 13.77
N ARG A 439 44.19 -9.16 13.32
CA ARG A 439 43.96 -7.88 14.01
C ARG A 439 42.47 -7.63 14.24
N THR A 440 41.65 -7.84 13.20
CA THR A 440 40.18 -7.70 13.29
C THR A 440 39.57 -8.65 14.33
N MET A 441 40.02 -9.91 14.39
CA MET A 441 39.55 -10.87 15.38
C MET A 441 39.99 -10.52 16.81
N LEU A 442 41.22 -10.04 17.01
CA LEU A 442 41.70 -9.58 18.32
C LEU A 442 40.93 -8.34 18.81
N ALA A 443 40.64 -7.38 17.93
CA ALA A 443 39.80 -6.23 18.27
C ALA A 443 38.37 -6.63 18.68
N MET A 444 37.76 -7.60 17.98
CA MET A 444 36.47 -8.17 18.38
C MET A 444 36.57 -8.90 19.74
N ALA A 445 37.63 -9.68 19.96
CA ALA A 445 37.87 -10.37 21.22
C ALA A 445 37.95 -9.42 22.41
N ILE A 446 38.66 -8.30 22.29
CA ILE A 446 38.76 -7.26 23.31
C ILE A 446 37.38 -6.63 23.58
N GLN A 447 36.62 -6.26 22.54
CA GLN A 447 35.26 -5.71 22.70
C GLN A 447 34.29 -6.70 23.37
N TRP A 448 34.39 -7.98 23.05
CA TRP A 448 33.54 -9.03 23.61
C TRP A 448 33.94 -9.34 25.06
N LYS A 449 35.25 -9.46 25.38
CA LYS A 449 35.77 -9.63 26.75
C LYS A 449 35.36 -8.46 27.66
N ARG A 450 35.51 -7.21 27.20
CA ARG A 450 35.00 -6.00 27.89
C ARG A 450 33.48 -6.00 28.08
N SER A 451 32.73 -6.80 27.30
CA SER A 451 31.27 -6.97 27.44
C SER A 451 30.88 -8.15 28.35
N GLY A 452 31.83 -8.85 28.97
CA GLY A 452 31.59 -10.08 29.75
C GLY A 452 31.44 -11.35 28.90
N LEU A 453 31.63 -11.27 27.57
CA LEU A 453 31.65 -12.43 26.70
C LEU A 453 33.07 -13.00 26.62
N LEU A 454 33.39 -13.90 27.55
CA LEU A 454 34.60 -14.73 27.47
C LEU A 454 34.54 -15.63 26.23
N ILE A 455 35.67 -15.74 25.53
CA ILE A 455 35.89 -16.60 24.37
C ILE A 455 37.21 -17.36 24.50
N GLU A 456 37.37 -18.40 23.70
CA GLU A 456 38.56 -19.25 23.64
C GLU A 456 39.35 -18.99 22.34
N GLY A 457 40.66 -19.26 22.36
CA GLY A 457 41.54 -19.15 21.19
C GLY A 457 42.74 -18.22 21.42
N PRO A 458 42.55 -16.90 21.56
CA PRO A 458 43.65 -15.97 21.83
C PRO A 458 44.14 -16.08 23.28
N THR A 459 45.45 -16.10 23.48
CA THR A 459 46.06 -16.00 24.81
C THR A 459 45.87 -14.60 25.41
N ASP A 460 45.90 -14.49 26.73
CA ASP A 460 45.84 -13.17 27.39
C ASP A 460 47.00 -12.25 27.00
N ILE A 461 48.17 -12.80 26.67
CA ILE A 461 49.32 -12.03 26.16
C ILE A 461 49.00 -11.44 24.77
N GLU A 462 48.44 -12.23 23.84
CA GLU A 462 48.02 -11.72 22.52
C GLU A 462 46.94 -10.64 22.64
N LEU A 463 46.02 -10.76 23.62
CA LEU A 463 45.00 -9.76 23.89
C LEU A 463 45.58 -8.48 24.53
N MET A 464 46.52 -8.60 25.46
CA MET A 464 47.20 -7.46 26.07
C MET A 464 48.06 -6.69 25.06
N VAL A 465 48.80 -7.39 24.20
CA VAL A 465 49.58 -6.77 23.11
C VAL A 465 48.64 -6.06 22.15
N ALA A 466 47.58 -6.71 21.67
CA ALA A 466 46.62 -6.08 20.75
C ALA A 466 45.86 -4.90 21.38
N GLU A 467 45.58 -4.93 22.69
CA GLU A 467 44.96 -3.79 23.39
C GLU A 467 45.96 -2.63 23.57
N SER A 468 47.26 -2.92 23.70
CA SER A 468 48.33 -1.90 23.71
C SER A 468 48.55 -1.29 22.32
N GLU A 469 48.66 -2.13 21.28
CA GLU A 469 48.76 -1.70 19.87
C GLU A 469 47.55 -0.85 19.46
N TRP A 470 46.34 -1.22 19.88
CA TRP A 470 45.14 -0.42 19.66
C TRP A 470 45.29 0.95 20.35
N LYS A 471 45.57 1.01 21.66
CA LYS A 471 45.77 2.28 22.39
C LYS A 471 46.85 3.19 21.76
N ALA A 472 47.90 2.60 21.18
CA ALA A 472 48.98 3.33 20.52
C ALA A 472 48.67 3.79 19.07
N SER A 473 47.72 3.13 18.40
CA SER A 473 47.29 3.47 17.02
C SER A 473 45.98 4.27 16.95
N SER A 474 45.18 4.25 18.01
CA SER A 474 44.08 5.19 18.20
C SER A 474 44.62 6.54 18.67
N CYS A 475 44.34 7.60 17.91
CA CYS A 475 44.37 8.97 18.43
C CYS A 475 43.17 9.22 19.36
N ASP A 476 43.00 8.37 20.38
CA ASP A 476 41.93 8.44 21.38
C ASP A 476 42.18 9.64 22.29
N LEU A 477 41.75 10.81 21.81
CA LEU A 477 41.39 11.94 22.66
C LEU A 477 40.46 11.44 23.77
N ASP A 478 40.78 11.82 25.00
CA ASP A 478 40.11 11.45 26.24
C ASP A 478 38.59 11.24 26.06
N LEU A 479 38.13 10.01 26.35
CA LEU A 479 36.74 9.60 26.14
C LEU A 479 35.75 10.29 27.11
N ASP A 480 36.22 11.01 28.14
CA ASP A 480 35.36 11.91 28.91
C ASP A 480 35.11 13.27 28.23
N ALA A 481 35.88 13.63 27.19
CA ALA A 481 35.76 14.90 26.44
C ALA A 481 34.54 15.00 25.50
N TYR A 482 33.62 14.02 25.51
CA TYR A 482 32.36 14.13 24.75
C TYR A 482 31.53 15.33 25.23
N ARG A 483 31.33 16.32 24.34
CA ARG A 483 30.39 17.44 24.56
C ARG A 483 28.94 16.94 24.66
N LYS A 484 28.56 16.51 25.87
CA LYS A 484 27.19 16.19 26.26
C LYS A 484 26.31 17.42 26.05
N THR A 485 25.35 17.34 25.14
CA THR A 485 24.28 18.34 25.08
C THR A 485 23.49 18.36 26.40
N ARG A 486 22.78 19.45 26.71
CA ARG A 486 21.98 19.64 27.95
C ARG A 486 20.82 18.62 28.14
N THR A 487 20.73 17.60 27.28
CA THR A 487 19.79 16.47 27.35
C THR A 487 20.50 15.09 27.28
N GLY A 488 21.81 15.03 27.51
CA GLY A 488 22.57 13.80 27.72
C GLY A 488 22.91 12.97 26.47
N LYS A 489 22.61 13.45 25.26
CA LYS A 489 22.95 12.73 24.02
C LYS A 489 24.35 13.05 23.53
N VAL A 490 25.07 11.99 23.17
CA VAL A 490 26.37 11.99 22.48
C VAL A 490 26.16 11.77 20.98
N TYR A 491 26.97 12.42 20.15
CA TYR A 491 27.10 12.17 18.72
C TYR A 491 28.60 12.01 18.38
N CYS A 492 28.90 11.16 17.41
CA CYS A 492 30.17 11.16 16.69
C CYS A 492 29.89 11.66 15.26
N SER A 493 30.76 12.50 14.72
CA SER A 493 30.60 13.06 13.38
C SER A 493 31.96 13.41 12.75
N VAL A 494 32.21 12.82 11.57
CA VAL A 494 33.29 13.17 10.63
C VAL A 494 34.70 12.76 11.07
N LEU A 495 35.29 11.81 10.33
CA LEU A 495 36.73 11.76 10.11
C LEU A 495 37.10 12.93 9.20
N PRO A 496 38.00 13.85 9.59
CA PRO A 496 38.53 14.83 8.66
C PRO A 496 39.41 14.12 7.62
N LEU A 497 39.18 14.39 6.34
CA LEU A 497 40.24 14.20 5.34
C LEU A 497 41.32 15.26 5.56
N PRO A 498 42.61 14.97 5.30
CA PRO A 498 43.65 15.99 5.33
C PRO A 498 43.32 17.16 4.38
N ILE A 499 43.67 18.37 4.79
CA ILE A 499 43.43 19.61 4.02
C ILE A 499 44.34 19.71 2.76
N THR A 500 45.15 18.68 2.52
CA THR A 500 46.18 18.60 1.45
C THR A 500 45.75 17.74 0.25
N VAL A 501 44.48 17.33 0.15
CA VAL A 501 43.96 16.64 -1.05
C VAL A 501 43.23 17.66 -1.92
N ASP A 502 43.88 18.11 -2.97
CA ASP A 502 43.23 18.87 -4.04
C ASP A 502 42.31 17.92 -4.83
N LEU A 503 41.01 18.20 -4.78
CA LEU A 503 39.99 17.41 -5.47
C LEU A 503 39.81 17.84 -6.92
N ASP A 504 40.12 19.09 -7.27
CA ASP A 504 39.98 19.61 -8.62
C ASP A 504 41.12 19.12 -9.51
N ALA A 505 42.35 19.01 -8.96
CA ALA A 505 43.47 18.31 -9.62
C ALA A 505 43.13 16.84 -9.93
N LEU A 506 42.52 16.13 -8.99
CA LEU A 506 42.09 14.74 -9.15
C LEU A 506 40.95 14.55 -10.19
N PHE A 507 40.13 15.58 -10.41
CA PHE A 507 39.16 15.59 -11.51
C PHE A 507 39.81 15.97 -12.85
N GLN A 508 40.84 16.82 -12.86
CA GLN A 508 41.57 17.20 -14.07
C GLN A 508 42.38 16.01 -14.63
N GLU A 509 43.14 15.28 -13.81
CA GLU A 509 43.82 14.04 -14.23
C GLU A 509 42.83 13.04 -14.83
N ALA A 510 41.65 12.87 -14.22
CA ALA A 510 40.60 11.97 -14.70
C ALA A 510 39.87 12.44 -15.98
N THR A 511 40.23 13.61 -16.54
CA THR A 511 39.69 14.15 -17.80
C THR A 511 40.74 14.36 -18.89
N ALA A 512 42.02 14.11 -18.60
CA ALA A 512 43.12 14.27 -19.56
C ALA A 512 43.36 13.03 -20.45
N ASP A 513 42.73 11.89 -20.13
CA ASP A 513 43.02 10.56 -20.71
C ASP A 513 42.01 10.13 -21.80
N GLU A 514 41.15 11.05 -22.28
CA GLU A 514 40.19 10.83 -23.39
C GLU A 514 40.34 11.85 -24.54
N THR A 515 41.57 12.30 -24.84
CA THR A 515 41.88 13.05 -26.07
C THR A 515 43.13 12.53 -26.77
N ASP A 516 42.93 11.71 -27.80
CA ASP A 516 43.91 11.49 -28.87
C ASP A 516 43.15 11.42 -30.21
N GLU A 517 43.63 12.12 -31.23
CA GLU A 517 42.95 12.28 -32.52
C GLU A 517 43.36 11.17 -33.51
N GLU A 518 42.46 10.72 -34.40
CA GLU A 518 42.84 9.85 -35.52
C GLU A 518 43.52 10.68 -36.64
N PRO A 519 44.80 10.45 -36.98
CA PRO A 519 45.41 11.08 -38.15
C PRO A 519 45.00 10.35 -39.45
N PRO A 520 44.76 11.07 -40.56
CA PRO A 520 44.20 10.48 -41.78
C PRO A 520 45.25 9.86 -42.69
N HIS A 521 44.92 8.73 -43.33
CA HIS A 521 45.63 8.26 -44.52
C HIS A 521 44.67 7.80 -45.63
N SER A 522 44.88 8.38 -46.82
CA SER A 522 44.31 7.95 -48.10
C SER A 522 45.00 6.68 -48.62
N GLY A 523 44.29 5.84 -49.35
CA GLY A 523 44.83 4.59 -49.91
C GLY A 523 44.96 4.58 -51.44
N THR A 524 45.56 3.50 -51.94
CA THR A 524 45.42 2.96 -53.30
C THR A 524 45.86 1.48 -53.31
N ASP A 525 45.15 0.65 -54.10
CA ASP A 525 45.55 -0.56 -54.86
C ASP A 525 46.45 -1.68 -54.22
N GLY A 526 46.26 -2.99 -54.46
CA GLY A 526 45.25 -3.73 -55.26
C GLY A 526 45.47 -5.27 -55.27
N GLU A 527 44.57 -5.99 -55.98
CA GLU A 527 44.64 -7.38 -56.53
C GLU A 527 44.87 -8.67 -55.68
N SER A 528 43.90 -9.61 -55.77
CA SER A 528 44.03 -11.10 -55.86
C SER A 528 44.54 -11.96 -54.66
N ASP A 529 44.34 -13.31 -54.58
CA ASP A 529 43.21 -14.24 -54.89
C ASP A 529 43.50 -15.66 -54.26
N LEU A 530 42.57 -16.64 -54.37
CA LEU A 530 42.70 -18.12 -54.31
C LEU A 530 42.67 -18.91 -52.96
N THR A 531 41.54 -19.61 -52.72
CA THR A 531 41.34 -21.05 -52.31
C THR A 531 42.06 -21.67 -51.05
N SER A 532 41.68 -22.78 -50.40
CA SER A 532 40.84 -23.99 -50.71
C SER A 532 40.31 -24.74 -49.43
N LEU A 533 39.58 -25.87 -49.61
CA LEU A 533 39.05 -26.86 -48.63
C LEU A 533 39.72 -28.26 -48.88
N PRO A 534 39.55 -29.42 -48.13
CA PRO A 534 38.30 -29.97 -47.53
C PRO A 534 38.34 -31.02 -46.33
N SER A 535 37.15 -31.61 -46.10
CA SER A 535 36.57 -32.63 -45.16
C SER A 535 37.16 -34.06 -44.89
N SER A 536 36.88 -34.67 -43.70
CA SER A 536 36.32 -36.06 -43.42
C SER A 536 36.48 -36.51 -41.91
N ARG A 537 35.50 -37.08 -41.15
CA ARG A 537 34.94 -38.49 -40.97
C ARG A 537 35.93 -39.56 -40.42
N ALA A 538 35.65 -40.52 -39.50
CA ALA A 538 34.50 -40.96 -38.61
C ALA A 538 35.07 -41.66 -37.31
N SER A 539 34.54 -42.62 -36.48
CA SER A 539 33.37 -43.56 -36.35
C SER A 539 33.18 -44.06 -34.85
N SER A 540 32.53 -45.22 -34.53
CA SER A 540 32.39 -45.90 -33.19
C SER A 540 32.29 -47.46 -33.34
N PRO A 541 32.37 -48.37 -32.30
CA PRO A 541 31.27 -48.67 -31.31
C PRO A 541 31.61 -49.38 -29.92
N ASP A 542 30.57 -49.59 -29.09
CA ASP A 542 30.21 -50.61 -28.04
C ASP A 542 31.16 -51.37 -27.05
N GLY A 543 30.65 -51.61 -25.81
CA GLY A 543 30.68 -52.93 -25.12
C GLY A 543 31.10 -53.05 -23.62
N GLY A 544 30.28 -53.72 -22.76
CA GLY A 544 30.75 -54.50 -21.59
C GLY A 544 30.45 -54.04 -20.14
N GLN A 545 30.15 -54.98 -19.22
CA GLN A 545 29.83 -54.77 -17.78
C GLN A 545 30.97 -55.22 -16.82
N ALA A 546 31.15 -54.57 -15.65
CA ALA A 546 31.55 -55.18 -14.36
C ALA A 546 31.70 -54.15 -13.21
N ALA A 547 31.71 -54.61 -11.94
CA ALA A 547 32.07 -53.87 -10.72
C ALA A 547 32.36 -54.89 -9.57
N PRO A 548 32.91 -54.51 -8.39
CA PRO A 548 33.49 -53.23 -7.95
C PRO A 548 34.94 -53.35 -7.39
N LEU A 549 35.55 -52.24 -6.95
CA LEU A 549 36.28 -52.08 -5.66
C LEU A 549 36.89 -50.65 -5.51
N LEU A 550 37.23 -50.27 -4.27
CA LEU A 550 37.90 -49.01 -3.87
C LEU A 550 39.38 -49.29 -3.55
N PRO A 551 40.33 -48.34 -3.73
CA PRO A 551 40.47 -47.19 -2.81
C PRO A 551 40.82 -45.83 -3.48
N ALA A 552 40.95 -44.79 -2.66
CA ALA A 552 41.23 -43.41 -3.08
C ALA A 552 42.73 -43.10 -3.26
N PHE A 553 43.07 -42.06 -4.03
CA PHE A 553 43.73 -40.85 -3.50
C PHE A 553 43.82 -39.71 -4.54
N CYS A 554 43.27 -38.54 -4.18
CA CYS A 554 43.58 -37.15 -4.57
C CYS A 554 43.84 -36.70 -6.04
N PRO A 555 43.69 -35.39 -6.36
CA PRO A 555 43.41 -34.97 -7.74
C PRO A 555 44.56 -34.27 -8.48
N ALA A 556 44.58 -34.42 -9.80
CA ALA A 556 45.29 -33.54 -10.73
C ALA A 556 44.38 -33.11 -11.90
N THR A 557 44.55 -31.87 -12.32
CA THR A 557 43.79 -31.11 -13.32
C THR A 557 43.52 -31.78 -14.68
N THR A 558 42.33 -31.56 -15.24
CA THR A 558 42.11 -31.42 -16.70
C THR A 558 40.88 -30.53 -16.98
N THR A 559 40.83 -29.91 -18.16
CA THR A 559 39.94 -28.76 -18.45
C THR A 559 38.85 -29.01 -19.50
N ALA A 560 37.66 -28.50 -19.19
CA ALA A 560 36.62 -28.00 -20.10
C ALA A 560 35.95 -28.94 -21.14
N GLY A 561 34.64 -29.16 -20.94
CA GLY A 561 33.69 -29.54 -22.00
C GLY A 561 32.24 -29.49 -21.48
N GLY A 562 31.24 -28.92 -22.13
CA GLY A 562 31.23 -28.15 -23.39
C GLY A 562 29.81 -27.76 -23.82
N HIS A 563 28.81 -28.60 -23.52
CA HIS A 563 27.48 -28.55 -24.15
C HIS A 563 26.48 -27.59 -23.49
N ASN A 564 26.37 -27.57 -22.14
CA ASN A 564 25.41 -26.69 -21.44
C ASN A 564 25.76 -25.18 -21.51
N SER A 565 27.02 -24.83 -21.78
CA SER A 565 27.47 -23.44 -21.91
C SER A 565 26.79 -22.71 -23.08
N LYS A 566 26.73 -23.35 -24.26
CA LYS A 566 26.12 -22.75 -25.47
C LYS A 566 24.62 -22.49 -25.27
N ALA A 567 23.89 -23.38 -24.58
CA ALA A 567 22.49 -23.19 -24.24
C ALA A 567 22.27 -22.02 -23.26
N ARG A 568 23.02 -21.96 -22.15
CA ARG A 568 22.96 -20.83 -21.20
C ARG A 568 23.34 -19.49 -21.87
N LYS A 569 24.40 -19.46 -22.68
CA LYS A 569 24.83 -18.24 -23.40
C LYS A 569 23.80 -17.77 -24.44
N ARG A 570 23.10 -18.71 -25.11
CA ARG A 570 21.96 -18.41 -26.01
C ARG A 570 20.76 -17.85 -25.26
N ASN A 571 20.39 -18.41 -24.11
CA ASN A 571 19.28 -17.89 -23.31
C ASN A 571 19.62 -16.53 -22.67
N ARG A 572 20.84 -16.32 -22.17
CA ARG A 572 21.30 -15.02 -21.67
C ARG A 572 21.27 -13.95 -22.78
N ARG A 573 21.76 -14.26 -23.99
CA ARG A 573 21.61 -13.36 -25.15
C ARG A 573 20.14 -13.10 -25.53
N ARG A 574 19.25 -14.10 -25.47
CA ARG A 574 17.80 -13.90 -25.69
C ARG A 574 17.14 -13.03 -24.62
N GLN A 575 17.57 -13.15 -23.36
CA GLN A 575 17.06 -12.32 -22.27
C GLN A 575 17.57 -10.88 -22.38
N GLN A 576 18.88 -10.67 -22.57
CA GLN A 576 19.45 -9.33 -22.78
C GLN A 576 18.87 -8.66 -24.03
N LYS A 577 18.63 -9.40 -25.13
CA LYS A 577 17.97 -8.87 -26.33
C LYS A 577 16.46 -8.61 -26.12
N ARG A 578 15.82 -9.20 -25.10
CA ARG A 578 14.46 -8.82 -24.67
C ARG A 578 14.46 -7.59 -23.77
N GLU A 579 15.36 -7.53 -22.78
CA GLU A 579 15.44 -6.41 -21.83
C GLU A 579 15.89 -5.12 -22.54
N SER A 580 16.84 -5.22 -23.48
CA SER A 580 17.22 -4.13 -24.39
C SER A 580 16.09 -3.75 -25.35
N ALA A 581 15.34 -4.73 -25.88
CA ALA A 581 14.17 -4.44 -26.71
C ALA A 581 13.05 -3.77 -25.92
N ASP A 582 12.76 -4.18 -24.68
CA ASP A 582 11.73 -3.58 -23.83
C ASP A 582 12.09 -2.14 -23.41
N ALA A 583 13.37 -1.85 -23.17
CA ALA A 583 13.87 -0.48 -22.95
C ALA A 583 13.70 0.37 -24.23
N SER A 584 14.25 -0.09 -25.36
CA SER A 584 14.09 0.55 -26.67
C SER A 584 12.61 0.73 -27.07
N LEU A 585 11.72 -0.19 -26.67
CA LEU A 585 10.27 -0.06 -26.87
C LEU A 585 9.67 1.04 -26.01
N ALA A 586 10.12 1.20 -24.77
CA ALA A 586 9.63 2.21 -23.84
C ALA A 586 10.07 3.62 -24.25
N ASP A 587 11.34 3.77 -24.63
CA ASP A 587 11.92 5.05 -25.04
C ASP A 587 11.43 5.44 -26.44
N GLY A 588 11.39 4.50 -27.38
CA GLY A 588 10.67 4.65 -28.65
C GLY A 588 9.15 4.90 -28.48
N VAL A 589 8.54 4.66 -27.32
CA VAL A 589 7.15 5.07 -27.00
C VAL A 589 7.08 6.49 -26.41
N LYS A 590 8.15 7.01 -25.78
CA LYS A 590 8.27 8.45 -25.48
C LYS A 590 8.41 9.23 -26.79
N ARG A 591 9.37 8.84 -27.62
CA ARG A 591 9.71 9.49 -28.89
C ARG A 591 8.49 9.63 -29.80
N ARG A 592 7.74 8.56 -30.06
CA ARG A 592 6.48 8.58 -30.84
C ARG A 592 5.33 9.39 -30.23
N ARG A 593 5.49 9.95 -29.03
CA ARG A 593 4.55 10.92 -28.44
C ARG A 593 5.08 12.35 -28.53
N ALA A 594 6.40 12.54 -28.43
CA ALA A 594 7.04 13.82 -28.76
C ALA A 594 6.86 14.15 -30.25
N GLU A 595 7.12 13.19 -31.15
CA GLU A 595 6.85 13.30 -32.59
C GLU A 595 5.40 13.73 -32.85
N LYS A 596 4.40 13.16 -32.14
CA LYS A 596 2.99 13.56 -32.24
C LYS A 596 2.60 14.88 -31.54
N ILE A 597 3.54 15.66 -30.99
CA ILE A 597 3.38 17.10 -30.73
C ILE A 597 4.03 17.90 -31.86
N LEU A 598 5.23 17.50 -32.31
CA LEU A 598 5.99 18.18 -33.37
C LEU A 598 5.30 18.10 -34.75
N GLU A 599 4.53 17.04 -35.00
CA GLU A 599 3.71 16.82 -36.19
C GLU A 599 2.30 17.47 -36.12
N ALA A 600 1.96 18.13 -35.01
CA ALA A 600 0.59 18.59 -34.78
C ALA A 600 0.32 19.96 -35.42
N THR A 601 -0.87 20.12 -35.99
CA THR A 601 -1.36 21.44 -36.42
C THR A 601 -2.10 22.13 -35.28
N GLU A 602 -1.96 23.44 -35.19
CA GLU A 602 -2.78 24.27 -34.31
C GLU A 602 -4.07 24.71 -35.03
N GLU A 603 -5.13 24.90 -34.26
CA GLU A 603 -6.38 25.48 -34.73
C GLU A 603 -6.92 26.43 -33.65
N GLU A 604 -6.95 27.72 -33.98
CA GLU A 604 -7.37 28.76 -33.05
C GLU A 604 -8.91 28.79 -32.93
N VAL A 605 -9.37 28.85 -31.68
CA VAL A 605 -10.78 28.93 -31.30
C VAL A 605 -11.00 29.96 -30.19
N GLU A 606 -12.12 30.66 -30.24
CA GLU A 606 -12.51 31.57 -29.16
C GLU A 606 -13.01 30.81 -27.93
N TYR A 607 -12.64 31.27 -26.73
CA TYR A 607 -13.23 30.78 -25.47
C TYR A 607 -13.10 31.82 -24.34
N ASP A 608 -14.23 32.37 -23.89
CA ASP A 608 -14.21 33.20 -22.68
C ASP A 608 -14.14 32.34 -21.41
N TRP A 609 -13.05 32.52 -20.66
CA TRP A 609 -12.83 31.91 -19.37
C TRP A 609 -13.72 32.49 -18.25
N SER A 610 -14.39 33.63 -18.46
CA SER A 610 -15.40 34.15 -17.53
C SER A 610 -16.68 33.28 -17.54
N ASP A 611 -17.01 32.68 -18.69
CA ASP A 611 -18.13 31.75 -18.89
C ASP A 611 -17.89 30.35 -18.28
N ALA A 612 -16.80 30.17 -17.52
CA ALA A 612 -16.53 29.00 -16.71
C ALA A 612 -17.53 28.90 -15.53
N ARG A 613 -18.71 28.33 -15.79
CA ARG A 613 -19.84 28.15 -14.84
C ARG A 613 -19.54 27.10 -13.75
N VAL A 614 -18.55 27.36 -12.92
CA VAL A 614 -18.07 26.46 -11.86
C VAL A 614 -18.89 26.61 -10.58
N THR A 615 -19.16 25.50 -9.85
CA THR A 615 -19.78 25.58 -8.53
C THR A 615 -18.92 26.36 -7.53
N SER A 616 -19.52 26.91 -6.48
CA SER A 616 -18.80 27.60 -5.39
C SER A 616 -17.72 26.77 -4.69
N THR A 617 -17.67 25.44 -4.89
CA THR A 617 -16.59 24.58 -4.38
C THR A 617 -15.44 24.33 -5.37
N GLY A 618 -15.48 24.89 -6.59
CA GLY A 618 -14.44 24.76 -7.61
C GLY A 618 -14.32 23.38 -8.29
N PHE A 619 -14.62 22.29 -7.59
CA PHE A 619 -14.36 20.92 -8.07
C PHE A 619 -15.29 20.40 -9.17
N THR A 620 -16.45 21.00 -9.37
CA THR A 620 -17.53 20.56 -10.28
C THR A 620 -18.20 21.78 -10.90
N THR A 621 -18.75 21.69 -12.10
CA THR A 621 -19.51 22.81 -12.72
C THR A 621 -20.99 22.81 -12.31
N LEU A 622 -21.70 23.90 -12.61
CA LEU A 622 -23.11 24.07 -12.28
C LEU A 622 -23.97 23.10 -13.08
N ARG A 623 -25.02 22.58 -12.45
CA ARG A 623 -25.99 21.70 -13.12
C ARG A 623 -27.02 22.55 -13.84
N GLU A 624 -27.04 22.44 -15.16
CA GLU A 624 -28.04 23.05 -16.03
C GLU A 624 -29.16 22.05 -16.35
N ALA A 625 -30.29 22.52 -16.88
CA ALA A 625 -31.41 21.66 -17.25
C ALA A 625 -31.08 20.74 -18.44
N GLY A 626 -30.28 21.25 -19.38
CA GLY A 626 -29.91 20.61 -20.64
C GLY A 626 -31.00 20.73 -21.71
N VAL A 627 -30.60 20.88 -22.96
CA VAL A 627 -31.51 20.72 -24.11
C VAL A 627 -31.80 19.23 -24.29
N ARG A 628 -33.03 18.86 -24.67
CA ARG A 628 -33.45 17.45 -24.87
C ARG A 628 -33.81 17.15 -26.33
N GLN A 629 -33.11 17.80 -27.24
CA GLN A 629 -33.20 17.67 -28.68
C GLN A 629 -31.77 17.41 -29.20
N LEU A 630 -31.66 16.76 -30.36
CA LEU A 630 -30.40 16.72 -31.10
C LEU A 630 -30.12 18.10 -31.71
N LEU A 631 -28.91 18.31 -32.23
CA LEU A 631 -28.64 19.49 -33.05
C LEU A 631 -29.01 19.18 -34.49
N GLU A 632 -29.70 20.13 -35.12
CA GLU A 632 -30.03 20.12 -36.54
C GLU A 632 -29.04 21.02 -37.29
N ASP A 633 -28.89 20.87 -38.61
CA ASP A 633 -27.87 21.63 -39.36
C ASP A 633 -28.10 23.15 -39.28
N ASP A 634 -29.35 23.56 -39.06
CA ASP A 634 -29.75 24.94 -38.79
C ASP A 634 -29.20 25.52 -37.47
N ASP A 635 -28.97 24.70 -36.44
CA ASP A 635 -28.30 25.13 -35.19
C ASP A 635 -26.80 25.44 -35.39
N LEU A 636 -26.22 25.00 -36.51
CA LEU A 636 -24.78 24.92 -36.74
C LEU A 636 -24.25 25.90 -37.80
N LYS A 637 -25.12 26.72 -38.39
CA LYS A 637 -24.77 27.69 -39.45
C LYS A 637 -23.66 28.68 -39.05
N ASP A 638 -23.62 29.08 -37.78
CA ASP A 638 -22.64 30.02 -37.21
C ASP A 638 -21.41 29.30 -36.59
N PHE A 639 -21.05 28.10 -37.06
CA PHE A 639 -19.95 27.32 -36.50
C PHE A 639 -18.86 27.08 -37.55
N LYS A 640 -17.59 27.15 -37.11
CA LYS A 640 -16.43 26.76 -37.90
C LYS A 640 -16.45 25.24 -38.09
N TYR A 641 -16.45 24.79 -39.34
CA TYR A 641 -16.28 23.37 -39.66
C TYR A 641 -14.79 23.01 -39.72
N LEU A 642 -14.41 21.92 -39.04
CA LEU A 642 -13.05 21.38 -39.07
C LEU A 642 -13.07 19.96 -39.66
N ASP A 643 -12.56 19.82 -40.89
CA ASP A 643 -12.35 18.53 -41.56
C ASP A 643 -11.16 17.80 -40.94
N TRP A 644 -11.42 17.10 -39.84
CA TRP A 644 -10.42 16.27 -39.20
C TRP A 644 -10.40 14.86 -39.79
N ASN A 645 -9.21 14.40 -40.19
CA ASN A 645 -8.98 13.07 -40.75
C ASN A 645 -9.02 11.93 -39.70
N GLY A 646 -9.11 12.26 -38.41
CA GLY A 646 -9.19 11.29 -37.31
C GLY A 646 -7.87 10.62 -36.93
N ARG A 647 -6.75 10.97 -37.57
CA ARG A 647 -5.43 10.33 -37.41
C ARG A 647 -4.38 11.28 -36.89
N ASP A 648 -4.28 12.46 -37.49
CA ASP A 648 -3.21 13.40 -37.20
C ASP A 648 -3.63 14.38 -36.10
N PRO A 649 -2.69 14.76 -35.21
CA PRO A 649 -3.04 15.52 -34.02
C PRO A 649 -3.34 16.98 -34.36
N ILE A 650 -4.52 17.46 -33.93
CA ILE A 650 -4.85 18.90 -33.96
C ILE A 650 -4.98 19.40 -32.53
N ALA A 651 -4.26 20.47 -32.17
CA ALA A 651 -4.40 21.18 -30.91
C ALA A 651 -5.38 22.35 -31.07
N LEU A 652 -6.43 22.40 -30.25
CA LEU A 652 -7.32 23.56 -30.20
C LEU A 652 -6.78 24.56 -29.17
N THR A 653 -6.39 25.74 -29.64
CA THR A 653 -5.73 26.79 -28.85
C THR A 653 -6.63 28.01 -28.64
N VAL A 654 -6.43 28.73 -27.53
CA VAL A 654 -7.22 29.94 -27.18
C VAL A 654 -6.33 31.11 -26.79
N GLY A 655 -6.61 32.27 -27.40
CA GLY A 655 -5.97 33.56 -27.11
C GLY A 655 -4.52 33.67 -27.57
N GLU A 656 -3.98 34.89 -27.51
CA GLU A 656 -2.65 35.29 -28.01
C GLU A 656 -1.48 34.43 -27.49
N GLU A 657 -1.62 33.83 -26.31
CA GLU A 657 -0.62 32.91 -25.72
C GLU A 657 -0.66 31.48 -26.29
N GLY A 658 -1.59 31.14 -27.18
CA GLY A 658 -1.69 29.80 -27.78
C GLY A 658 -1.98 28.69 -26.77
N THR A 659 -2.82 28.94 -25.75
CA THR A 659 -3.09 27.96 -24.68
C THR A 659 -3.92 26.79 -25.20
N VAL A 660 -3.40 25.56 -25.11
CA VAL A 660 -4.10 24.35 -25.57
C VAL A 660 -5.23 23.97 -24.59
N VAL A 661 -6.48 23.98 -25.07
CA VAL A 661 -7.67 23.65 -24.26
C VAL A 661 -8.24 22.27 -24.56
N ALA A 662 -8.11 21.79 -25.79
CA ALA A 662 -8.62 20.50 -26.26
C ALA A 662 -7.70 19.96 -27.37
N VAL A 663 -7.71 18.65 -27.60
CA VAL A 663 -6.83 18.00 -28.59
C VAL A 663 -7.56 16.89 -29.33
N LEU A 664 -7.50 16.91 -30.65
CA LEU A 664 -7.96 15.87 -31.55
C LEU A 664 -6.80 14.90 -31.81
N GLY A 665 -6.46 14.09 -30.81
CA GLY A 665 -5.15 13.42 -30.72
C GLY A 665 -5.01 12.09 -31.47
N GLY A 666 -5.83 11.84 -32.47
CA GLY A 666 -5.68 10.73 -33.42
C GLY A 666 -6.30 9.41 -32.99
N CYS A 667 -5.72 8.32 -33.53
CA CYS A 667 -6.12 6.94 -33.24
C CYS A 667 -4.92 6.10 -32.75
N PRO A 668 -5.13 4.99 -32.00
CA PRO A 668 -4.07 4.06 -31.63
C PRO A 668 -3.22 3.61 -32.85
N PRO A 669 -1.88 3.65 -32.75
CA PRO A 669 -1.00 3.37 -33.89
C PRO A 669 -1.05 1.89 -34.29
N GLY A 670 -0.96 1.63 -35.60
CA GLY A 670 -0.90 0.30 -36.22
C GLY A 670 -2.00 0.09 -37.28
N PRO A 671 -1.69 -0.56 -38.42
CA PRO A 671 -2.64 -0.72 -39.54
C PRO A 671 -3.84 -1.61 -39.19
N ASP A 672 -3.68 -2.50 -38.22
CA ASP A 672 -4.73 -3.39 -37.71
C ASP A 672 -5.80 -2.67 -36.88
N TRP A 673 -5.56 -1.43 -36.44
CA TRP A 673 -6.48 -0.69 -35.58
C TRP A 673 -7.89 -0.56 -36.19
N GLU A 674 -7.98 -0.38 -37.51
CA GLU A 674 -9.26 -0.26 -38.22
C GLU A 674 -10.13 -1.53 -38.07
N THR A 675 -9.52 -2.70 -37.94
CA THR A 675 -10.24 -3.94 -37.63
C THR A 675 -10.52 -4.07 -36.14
N GLN A 676 -9.57 -3.69 -35.28
CA GLN A 676 -9.68 -3.81 -33.82
C GLN A 676 -10.75 -2.91 -33.20
N HIS A 677 -10.96 -1.67 -33.70
CA HIS A 677 -12.02 -0.79 -33.20
C HIS A 677 -13.41 -1.21 -33.69
N ARG A 678 -13.50 -1.72 -34.92
CA ARG A 678 -14.73 -2.34 -35.46
C ARG A 678 -15.09 -3.62 -34.70
N GLN A 679 -14.13 -4.43 -34.26
CA GLN A 679 -14.39 -5.56 -33.37
C GLN A 679 -14.90 -5.07 -32.01
N LEU A 680 -14.21 -4.12 -31.36
CA LEU A 680 -14.63 -3.56 -30.07
C LEU A 680 -16.08 -3.03 -30.10
N ALA A 681 -16.49 -2.41 -31.20
CA ALA A 681 -17.87 -1.98 -31.41
C ALA A 681 -18.88 -3.14 -31.43
N ARG A 682 -18.55 -4.27 -32.07
CA ARG A 682 -19.41 -5.48 -32.08
C ARG A 682 -19.51 -6.12 -30.70
N GLU A 683 -18.38 -6.35 -30.04
CA GLU A 683 -18.29 -6.92 -28.68
C GLU A 683 -19.12 -6.09 -27.68
N MET A 684 -19.19 -4.76 -27.88
CA MET A 684 -20.06 -3.84 -27.14
C MET A 684 -21.55 -4.02 -27.49
N GLU A 685 -21.94 -4.15 -28.77
CA GLU A 685 -23.35 -4.38 -29.15
C GLU A 685 -23.85 -5.75 -28.70
N GLU A 686 -23.04 -6.79 -28.85
CA GLU A 686 -23.32 -8.18 -28.46
C GLU A 686 -23.46 -8.26 -26.93
N SER A 687 -22.50 -7.74 -26.17
CA SER A 687 -22.64 -7.60 -24.71
C SER A 687 -23.87 -6.79 -24.30
N ALA A 688 -24.28 -5.79 -25.07
CA ALA A 688 -25.46 -4.99 -24.77
C ALA A 688 -26.79 -5.72 -25.03
N ALA A 689 -26.81 -6.86 -25.73
CA ALA A 689 -28.01 -7.69 -25.89
C ALA A 689 -28.41 -8.36 -24.56
N ASP A 690 -27.44 -8.96 -23.86
CA ASP A 690 -27.65 -9.68 -22.59
C ASP A 690 -27.65 -8.78 -21.35
N MET A 691 -27.16 -7.54 -21.47
CA MET A 691 -27.14 -6.58 -20.37
C MET A 691 -28.51 -5.95 -20.09
N THR A 692 -28.81 -5.75 -18.81
CA THR A 692 -30.07 -5.12 -18.35
C THR A 692 -29.93 -3.61 -18.20
N PHE A 693 -30.75 -2.86 -18.94
CA PHE A 693 -30.80 -1.39 -18.92
C PHE A 693 -32.19 -0.94 -18.44
N CYS A 694 -32.26 -0.22 -17.31
CA CYS A 694 -33.48 0.40 -16.81
C CYS A 694 -33.84 1.67 -17.61
N HIS A 695 -34.93 2.34 -17.22
CA HIS A 695 -35.36 3.60 -17.83
C HIS A 695 -34.21 4.64 -17.89
N ASP A 696 -33.56 4.93 -16.76
CA ASP A 696 -32.52 5.96 -16.66
C ASP A 696 -31.19 5.57 -17.32
N ASP A 697 -31.02 4.29 -17.71
CA ASP A 697 -29.91 3.81 -18.54
C ASP A 697 -30.17 3.96 -20.05
N ARG A 698 -31.40 4.35 -20.44
CA ARG A 698 -31.88 4.48 -21.83
C ARG A 698 -32.33 5.90 -22.18
N HIS A 699 -32.98 6.57 -21.22
CA HIS A 699 -33.60 7.88 -21.37
C HIS A 699 -32.99 8.84 -20.35
N HIS A 700 -31.92 9.49 -20.76
CA HIS A 700 -31.08 10.26 -19.85
C HIS A 700 -30.67 11.62 -20.44
N ARG A 701 -30.15 12.51 -19.57
CA ARG A 701 -29.79 13.90 -19.91
C ARG A 701 -28.81 14.10 -21.08
N ARG A 702 -28.20 13.02 -21.60
CA ARG A 702 -27.26 13.04 -22.73
C ARG A 702 -27.88 12.61 -24.06
N GLY A 703 -29.08 12.04 -24.08
CA GLY A 703 -29.68 11.42 -25.28
C GLY A 703 -30.59 10.23 -24.96
N ASN A 704 -31.18 9.63 -25.99
CA ASN A 704 -32.03 8.44 -25.90
C ASN A 704 -31.28 7.20 -26.42
N PHE A 705 -30.29 6.71 -25.67
CA PHE A 705 -29.48 5.54 -26.01
C PHE A 705 -29.04 4.78 -24.75
N ARG A 706 -28.60 3.53 -24.93
CA ARG A 706 -28.13 2.65 -23.84
C ARG A 706 -26.76 3.10 -23.32
N ALA A 707 -26.62 3.40 -22.03
CA ALA A 707 -25.33 3.75 -21.43
C ALA A 707 -25.06 3.04 -20.09
N LYS A 708 -23.79 2.69 -19.83
CA LYS A 708 -23.32 2.27 -18.50
C LYS A 708 -21.95 2.85 -18.16
N ALA A 709 -21.84 3.43 -16.97
CA ALA A 709 -20.57 3.82 -16.36
C ALA A 709 -20.00 2.69 -15.50
N HIS A 710 -18.70 2.42 -15.61
CA HIS A 710 -17.96 1.40 -14.86
C HIS A 710 -16.66 1.99 -14.28
N GLY A 711 -16.23 1.51 -13.11
CA GLY A 711 -15.08 2.04 -12.37
C GLY A 711 -15.49 2.78 -11.10
N HIS A 712 -14.65 3.69 -10.62
CA HIS A 712 -14.83 4.37 -9.33
C HIS A 712 -15.48 5.74 -9.48
N SER A 713 -16.38 6.06 -8.55
CA SER A 713 -17.03 7.36 -8.47
C SER A 713 -17.33 7.74 -7.02
N HIS A 714 -17.81 8.96 -6.82
CA HIS A 714 -18.24 9.50 -5.54
C HIS A 714 -19.36 10.54 -5.77
N GLY A 715 -20.33 10.64 -4.86
CA GLY A 715 -21.62 11.29 -5.14
C GLY A 715 -22.71 10.27 -5.49
N GLY A 716 -23.87 10.75 -5.96
CA GLY A 716 -25.02 9.87 -6.26
C GLY A 716 -25.51 9.06 -5.06
N GLY A 717 -25.49 9.64 -3.86
CA GLY A 717 -25.82 8.96 -2.60
C GLY A 717 -24.68 8.13 -1.98
N GLN A 718 -23.57 7.89 -2.69
CA GLN A 718 -22.41 7.21 -2.10
C GLN A 718 -21.75 8.06 -1.01
N LYS A 719 -21.76 7.58 0.25
CA LYS A 719 -21.16 8.26 1.42
C LYS A 719 -19.61 8.19 1.48
N ARG A 720 -18.96 7.57 0.48
CA ARG A 720 -17.50 7.46 0.32
C ARG A 720 -17.16 7.00 -1.10
N PRO A 721 -15.97 7.29 -1.65
CA PRO A 721 -15.55 6.75 -2.94
C PRO A 721 -15.57 5.21 -3.01
N GLY A 722 -16.04 4.68 -4.12
CA GLY A 722 -16.20 3.26 -4.36
C GLY A 722 -16.42 2.92 -5.84
N PRO A 723 -16.33 1.63 -6.21
CA PRO A 723 -16.78 1.16 -7.51
C PRO A 723 -18.29 1.36 -7.66
N LEU A 724 -18.74 1.65 -8.88
CA LEU A 724 -20.17 1.70 -9.21
C LEU A 724 -20.82 0.32 -9.03
N SER A 725 -22.10 0.33 -8.64
CA SER A 725 -22.87 -0.89 -8.36
C SER A 725 -23.62 -1.38 -9.60
N HIS A 726 -23.60 -2.69 -9.84
CA HIS A 726 -24.23 -3.34 -10.99
C HIS A 726 -24.90 -4.65 -10.57
N SER A 727 -25.82 -5.14 -11.39
CA SER A 727 -26.26 -6.54 -11.34
C SER A 727 -25.08 -7.48 -11.65
N LYS A 728 -25.16 -8.75 -11.22
CA LYS A 728 -24.10 -9.74 -11.51
C LYS A 728 -23.83 -9.85 -13.02
N ASN A 729 -24.89 -9.91 -13.85
CA ASN A 729 -24.75 -10.02 -15.30
C ASN A 729 -24.05 -8.80 -15.90
N ASN A 730 -24.56 -7.60 -15.61
CA ASN A 730 -23.97 -6.37 -16.16
C ASN A 730 -22.53 -6.18 -15.70
N LYS A 731 -22.16 -6.62 -14.49
CA LYS A 731 -20.75 -6.61 -14.08
C LYS A 731 -19.91 -7.58 -14.90
N ALA A 732 -20.40 -8.78 -15.22
CA ALA A 732 -19.65 -9.74 -16.05
C ALA A 732 -19.33 -9.18 -17.45
N HIS A 733 -20.32 -8.61 -18.14
CA HIS A 733 -20.10 -7.99 -19.46
C HIS A 733 -19.22 -6.74 -19.39
N LEU A 734 -19.41 -5.86 -18.40
CA LEU A 734 -18.56 -4.68 -18.23
C LEU A 734 -17.11 -5.04 -17.86
N ASP A 735 -16.91 -6.07 -17.02
CA ASP A 735 -15.60 -6.63 -16.69
C ASP A 735 -14.94 -7.27 -17.93
N HIS A 736 -15.72 -7.91 -18.80
CA HIS A 736 -15.24 -8.49 -20.05
C HIS A 736 -14.78 -7.41 -21.03
N ILE A 737 -15.60 -6.37 -21.29
CA ILE A 737 -15.26 -5.29 -22.23
C ILE A 737 -13.96 -4.57 -21.82
N ILE A 738 -13.72 -4.30 -20.53
CA ILE A 738 -12.45 -3.68 -20.07
C ILE A 738 -11.23 -4.61 -20.19
N GLN A 739 -11.42 -5.91 -20.40
CA GLN A 739 -10.35 -6.90 -20.59
C GLN A 739 -10.02 -7.15 -22.07
N LEU A 740 -10.86 -6.69 -23.01
CA LEU A 740 -10.61 -6.82 -24.45
C LEU A 740 -9.29 -6.12 -24.85
N PRO A 741 -8.38 -6.77 -25.62
CA PRO A 741 -7.11 -6.17 -26.02
C PRO A 741 -7.26 -4.82 -26.76
N SER A 742 -8.29 -4.70 -27.59
CA SER A 742 -8.66 -3.46 -28.29
C SER A 742 -9.04 -2.33 -27.32
N MET A 743 -9.82 -2.62 -26.28
CA MET A 743 -10.20 -1.65 -25.24
C MET A 743 -9.01 -1.25 -24.35
N VAL A 744 -8.13 -2.19 -24.03
CA VAL A 744 -6.89 -1.93 -23.28
C VAL A 744 -5.93 -1.06 -24.11
N ARG A 745 -5.81 -1.31 -25.41
CA ARG A 745 -5.04 -0.49 -26.37
C ARG A 745 -5.60 0.93 -26.47
N LEU A 746 -6.92 1.06 -26.62
CA LEU A 746 -7.64 2.35 -26.61
C LEU A 746 -7.34 3.12 -25.32
N SER A 747 -7.56 2.53 -24.15
CA SER A 747 -7.33 3.19 -22.87
C SER A 747 -5.88 3.65 -22.67
N HIS A 748 -4.91 2.80 -23.02
CA HIS A 748 -3.49 3.14 -22.91
C HIS A 748 -3.03 4.20 -23.94
N HIS A 749 -3.65 4.27 -25.11
CA HIS A 749 -3.44 5.36 -26.07
C HIS A 749 -4.01 6.68 -25.52
N SER A 750 -5.27 6.71 -25.06
CA SER A 750 -5.86 7.91 -24.44
C SER A 750 -5.05 8.42 -23.25
N ALA A 751 -4.60 7.51 -22.37
CA ALA A 751 -3.76 7.86 -21.23
C ALA A 751 -2.41 8.42 -21.68
N GLY A 752 -1.82 7.84 -22.74
CA GLY A 752 -0.62 8.34 -23.38
C GLY A 752 -0.77 9.76 -23.93
N MET A 753 -1.86 10.05 -24.64
CA MET A 753 -2.19 11.39 -25.12
C MET A 753 -2.31 12.38 -23.95
N PHE A 754 -3.08 12.04 -22.92
CA PHE A 754 -3.36 12.96 -21.80
C PHE A 754 -2.11 13.29 -20.97
N SER A 755 -1.23 12.32 -20.71
CA SER A 755 0.07 12.58 -20.07
C SER A 755 1.03 13.42 -20.92
N ASN A 756 0.84 13.45 -22.25
CA ASN A 756 1.70 14.17 -23.19
C ASN A 756 1.23 15.62 -23.38
N TRP A 757 -0.06 15.79 -23.70
CA TRP A 757 -0.71 17.06 -24.03
C TRP A 757 -1.10 17.90 -22.80
N PHE A 758 -1.40 17.28 -21.66
CA PHE A 758 -1.81 17.98 -20.44
C PHE A 758 -1.00 17.52 -19.21
N PRO A 759 0.34 17.56 -19.24
CA PRO A 759 1.19 16.88 -18.26
C PRO A 759 0.99 17.39 -16.82
N LYS A 760 0.82 18.71 -16.62
CA LYS A 760 0.53 19.31 -15.30
C LYS A 760 -0.82 18.77 -14.75
N VAL A 761 -1.85 18.60 -15.60
CA VAL A 761 -3.18 18.07 -15.23
C VAL A 761 -3.16 16.54 -15.02
N ALA A 762 -2.47 15.78 -15.85
CA ALA A 762 -2.29 14.34 -15.67
C ALA A 762 -1.57 14.02 -14.34
N MET A 763 -0.53 14.79 -14.01
CA MET A 763 0.15 14.74 -12.71
C MET A 763 -0.80 15.05 -11.54
N HIS A 764 -1.76 15.95 -11.71
CA HIS A 764 -2.81 16.21 -10.71
C HIS A 764 -3.72 14.99 -10.49
N TYR A 765 -4.11 14.29 -11.58
CA TYR A 765 -4.91 13.06 -11.51
C TYR A 765 -4.14 11.93 -10.81
N GLU A 766 -2.87 11.70 -11.15
CA GLU A 766 -2.04 10.67 -10.53
C GLU A 766 -1.80 10.93 -9.03
N ASN A 767 -1.54 12.18 -8.65
CA ASN A 767 -1.43 12.59 -7.25
C ASN A 767 -2.73 12.39 -6.47
N ASN A 768 -3.88 12.69 -7.09
CA ASN A 768 -5.19 12.45 -6.50
C ASN A 768 -5.46 10.95 -6.30
N ASN A 769 -5.25 10.15 -7.34
CA ASN A 769 -5.44 8.70 -7.31
C ASN A 769 -4.51 8.05 -6.29
N SER A 770 -3.25 8.49 -6.19
CA SER A 770 -2.29 8.00 -5.20
C SER A 770 -2.75 8.26 -3.75
N LYS A 771 -3.30 9.45 -3.48
CA LYS A 771 -3.88 9.78 -2.16
C LYS A 771 -5.15 8.96 -1.89
N LEU A 772 -6.03 8.81 -2.88
CA LEU A 772 -7.26 8.03 -2.80
C LEU A 772 -6.98 6.54 -2.54
N PHE A 773 -5.99 5.97 -3.23
CA PHE A 773 -5.56 4.58 -3.06
C PHE A 773 -4.80 4.38 -1.73
N LYS A 774 -4.05 5.37 -1.23
CA LYS A 774 -3.46 5.34 0.11
C LYS A 774 -4.52 5.38 1.22
N TRP A 775 -5.62 6.11 1.01
CA TRP A 775 -6.77 6.10 1.91
C TRP A 775 -7.55 4.78 1.87
N ARG A 776 -7.72 4.17 0.69
CA ARG A 776 -8.41 2.88 0.52
C ARG A 776 -7.72 1.98 -0.51
N PRO A 777 -6.74 1.15 -0.09
CA PRO A 777 -5.96 0.30 -0.99
C PRO A 777 -6.77 -0.71 -1.80
N SER A 778 -8.01 -1.03 -1.40
CA SER A 778 -8.89 -1.91 -2.19
C SER A 778 -9.23 -1.32 -3.56
N LEU A 779 -9.31 0.02 -3.70
CA LEU A 779 -9.64 0.66 -4.99
C LEU A 779 -8.53 0.46 -6.03
N CYS A 780 -7.27 0.46 -5.59
CA CYS A 780 -6.11 0.19 -6.45
C CYS A 780 -6.16 -1.20 -7.13
N LYS A 781 -6.87 -2.17 -6.51
CA LYS A 781 -7.09 -3.53 -7.03
C LYS A 781 -8.31 -3.64 -7.98
N THR A 782 -9.18 -2.63 -8.06
CA THR A 782 -10.45 -2.69 -8.79
C THR A 782 -10.62 -1.53 -9.79
N ARG A 783 -9.52 -0.93 -10.26
CA ARG A 783 -9.50 0.08 -11.34
C ARG A 783 -9.67 -0.61 -12.70
N ASN A 784 -10.30 0.07 -13.66
CA ASN A 784 -10.60 -0.50 -14.98
C ASN A 784 -9.31 -0.89 -15.73
N PHE A 785 -8.30 0.00 -15.74
CA PHE A 785 -7.05 -0.20 -16.47
C PHE A 785 -5.84 0.13 -15.59
N PRO A 786 -4.75 -0.66 -15.59
CA PRO A 786 -3.60 -0.41 -14.72
C PRO A 786 -2.87 0.92 -14.96
N ARG A 787 -2.82 1.41 -16.21
CA ARG A 787 -2.09 2.65 -16.59
C ARG A 787 -3.01 3.82 -16.97
N SER A 788 -4.32 3.74 -16.68
CA SER A 788 -5.23 4.86 -16.93
C SER A 788 -5.29 5.79 -15.70
N PRO A 789 -5.18 7.13 -15.88
CA PRO A 789 -5.37 8.10 -14.81
C PRO A 789 -6.86 8.37 -14.51
N TRP A 790 -7.77 7.95 -15.39
CA TRP A 790 -9.21 8.12 -15.19
C TRP A 790 -9.78 7.08 -14.21
N SER A 791 -10.63 7.54 -13.30
CA SER A 791 -11.28 6.67 -12.32
C SER A 791 -12.45 5.87 -12.90
N CYS A 792 -13.10 6.37 -13.96
CA CYS A 792 -14.35 5.85 -14.49
C CYS A 792 -14.35 5.83 -16.02
N THR A 793 -15.16 4.95 -16.61
CA THR A 793 -15.37 4.81 -18.05
C THR A 793 -16.86 4.63 -18.32
N THR A 794 -17.46 5.44 -19.20
CA THR A 794 -18.81 5.19 -19.73
C THR A 794 -18.70 4.50 -21.08
N PHE A 795 -19.46 3.43 -21.25
CA PHE A 795 -19.76 2.80 -22.52
C PHE A 795 -21.13 3.31 -22.99
N ASN A 796 -21.15 4.00 -24.13
CA ASN A 796 -22.36 4.41 -24.82
C ASN A 796 -22.58 3.41 -25.96
N PHE A 797 -23.63 2.59 -25.85
CA PHE A 797 -23.85 1.39 -26.64
C PHE A 797 -24.72 1.65 -27.88
N GLY A 798 -24.54 0.81 -28.89
CA GLY A 798 -25.24 0.90 -30.17
C GLY A 798 -26.73 0.54 -30.10
N PRO A 799 -27.46 0.65 -31.23
CA PRO A 799 -26.92 1.00 -32.54
C PRO A 799 -26.64 2.50 -32.72
N ARG A 800 -27.39 3.39 -32.06
CA ARG A 800 -27.35 4.85 -32.29
C ARG A 800 -27.02 5.62 -31.02
N THR A 801 -25.73 5.90 -30.79
CA THR A 801 -25.29 6.92 -29.82
C THR A 801 -25.28 8.29 -30.49
N ALA A 802 -26.42 8.99 -30.40
CA ALA A 802 -26.58 10.40 -30.75
C ALA A 802 -26.85 11.20 -29.47
N THR A 803 -26.08 12.27 -29.21
CA THR A 803 -26.13 12.99 -27.93
C THR A 803 -26.67 14.41 -28.03
N PHE A 804 -27.66 14.73 -27.20
CA PHE A 804 -28.13 16.11 -26.97
C PHE A 804 -27.00 17.01 -26.42
N PRO A 805 -27.05 18.35 -26.62
CA PRO A 805 -26.10 19.29 -26.04
C PRO A 805 -26.04 19.22 -24.51
N HIS A 806 -24.88 18.84 -23.96
CA HIS A 806 -24.70 18.72 -22.51
C HIS A 806 -23.28 19.04 -22.03
N ARG A 807 -23.19 19.51 -20.78
CA ARG A 807 -21.96 19.55 -19.97
C ARG A 807 -21.92 18.38 -19.01
N ASP A 808 -20.74 17.86 -18.72
CA ASP A 808 -20.52 16.73 -17.82
C ASP A 808 -20.23 17.20 -16.38
N PHE A 809 -21.16 17.97 -15.82
CA PHE A 809 -21.01 18.78 -14.60
C PHE A 809 -20.55 18.05 -13.32
N GLY A 810 -20.68 16.71 -13.28
CA GLY A 810 -20.19 15.87 -12.18
C GLY A 810 -18.70 15.53 -12.25
N ASN A 811 -18.04 15.79 -13.38
CA ASN A 811 -16.61 15.57 -13.58
C ASN A 811 -15.80 16.67 -12.88
N LEU A 812 -14.47 16.50 -12.81
CA LEU A 812 -13.61 17.60 -12.36
C LEU A 812 -13.79 18.78 -13.34
N SER A 813 -13.95 20.00 -12.81
CA SER A 813 -14.26 21.21 -13.60
C SER A 813 -13.26 21.46 -14.74
N PHE A 814 -11.97 21.56 -14.43
CA PHE A 814 -10.86 21.61 -15.40
C PHE A 814 -10.40 20.21 -15.87
N GLY A 815 -11.25 19.20 -15.70
CA GLY A 815 -10.89 17.80 -15.89
C GLY A 815 -10.99 17.34 -17.33
N ILE A 816 -9.84 17.09 -17.95
CA ILE A 816 -9.77 16.46 -19.27
C ILE A 816 -10.39 15.06 -19.23
N CYS A 817 -11.21 14.78 -20.22
CA CYS A 817 -11.87 13.50 -20.45
C CYS A 817 -11.57 13.04 -21.89
N ALA A 818 -11.27 11.75 -22.06
CA ALA A 818 -11.07 11.18 -23.38
C ALA A 818 -12.39 10.63 -23.93
N ILE A 819 -12.72 10.97 -25.17
CA ILE A 819 -13.88 10.43 -25.89
C ILE A 819 -13.38 9.76 -27.17
N THR A 820 -13.69 8.48 -27.36
CA THR A 820 -13.39 7.73 -28.58
C THR A 820 -14.70 7.38 -29.30
N ALA A 821 -14.84 7.74 -30.57
CA ALA A 821 -15.96 7.29 -31.41
C ALA A 821 -15.73 5.85 -31.90
N LEU A 822 -16.79 5.06 -32.03
CA LEU A 822 -16.75 3.66 -32.46
C LEU A 822 -17.95 3.33 -33.36
N GLY A 823 -17.84 2.25 -34.14
CA GLY A 823 -18.93 1.71 -34.96
C GLY A 823 -18.63 1.76 -36.46
N ARG A 824 -19.69 1.86 -37.26
CA ARG A 824 -19.67 1.99 -38.72
C ARG A 824 -20.72 3.03 -39.13
N PHE A 825 -20.25 4.25 -39.34
CA PHE A 825 -20.99 5.39 -39.87
C PHE A 825 -20.05 6.20 -40.77
N ASN A 826 -20.58 6.99 -41.70
CA ASN A 826 -19.79 7.90 -42.52
C ASN A 826 -19.60 9.24 -41.77
N PRO A 827 -18.38 9.58 -41.32
CA PRO A 827 -18.13 10.86 -40.65
C PRO A 827 -18.35 12.08 -41.55
N ASP A 828 -18.37 11.92 -42.88
CA ASP A 828 -18.65 13.00 -43.85
C ASP A 828 -20.13 13.41 -43.85
N ARG A 829 -21.01 12.56 -43.29
CA ARG A 829 -22.48 12.70 -43.36
C ARG A 829 -23.17 12.80 -42.00
N GLY A 830 -22.46 12.54 -40.90
CA GLY A 830 -23.08 12.42 -39.59
C GLY A 830 -22.13 12.03 -38.47
N GLY A 831 -22.62 12.08 -37.23
CA GLY A 831 -21.83 11.73 -36.05
C GLY A 831 -20.71 12.72 -35.69
N HIS A 832 -20.69 13.91 -36.29
CA HIS A 832 -19.76 15.01 -36.01
C HIS A 832 -19.74 15.37 -34.52
N LEU A 833 -18.59 15.76 -33.98
CA LEU A 833 -18.49 16.30 -32.62
C LEU A 833 -18.72 17.81 -32.65
N VAL A 834 -19.67 18.31 -31.84
CA VAL A 834 -19.90 19.76 -31.69
C VAL A 834 -19.43 20.20 -30.32
N LEU A 835 -18.65 21.29 -30.25
CA LEU A 835 -18.21 21.94 -29.01
C LEU A 835 -18.71 23.39 -29.01
N LYS A 836 -19.77 23.67 -28.24
CA LYS A 836 -20.59 24.88 -28.44
C LYS A 836 -19.88 26.19 -28.10
N GLU A 837 -19.14 26.23 -27.01
CA GLU A 837 -18.43 27.42 -26.53
C GLU A 837 -17.18 27.73 -27.37
N LEU A 838 -16.68 26.74 -28.13
CA LEU A 838 -15.58 26.92 -29.09
C LEU A 838 -16.09 27.20 -30.52
N ARG A 839 -17.42 27.32 -30.71
CA ARG A 839 -18.09 27.54 -32.02
C ARG A 839 -17.63 26.59 -33.14
N ILE A 840 -17.27 25.34 -32.81
CA ILE A 840 -16.65 24.41 -33.75
C ILE A 840 -17.45 23.11 -33.93
N VAL A 841 -17.59 22.67 -35.18
CA VAL A 841 -18.12 21.37 -35.61
C VAL A 841 -16.97 20.58 -36.21
N ILE A 842 -16.69 19.41 -35.64
CA ILE A 842 -15.50 18.61 -35.93
C ILE A 842 -15.95 17.31 -36.58
N ARG A 843 -15.43 17.01 -37.78
CA ARG A 843 -15.55 15.69 -38.39
C ARG A 843 -14.91 14.64 -37.49
N PHE A 844 -15.65 13.62 -37.06
CA PHE A 844 -15.18 12.70 -36.02
C PHE A 844 -15.26 11.23 -36.45
N PRO A 845 -14.22 10.71 -37.14
CA PRO A 845 -14.18 9.31 -37.58
C PRO A 845 -14.23 8.28 -36.45
N ALA A 846 -14.76 7.09 -36.78
CA ALA A 846 -14.73 5.93 -35.88
C ALA A 846 -13.29 5.44 -35.66
N GLY A 847 -12.97 5.05 -34.42
CA GLY A 847 -11.63 4.64 -34.00
C GLY A 847 -10.74 5.79 -33.50
N SER A 848 -11.15 7.04 -33.69
CA SER A 848 -10.41 8.25 -33.30
C SER A 848 -10.79 8.75 -31.91
N THR A 849 -9.86 9.44 -31.24
CA THR A 849 -10.00 9.90 -29.84
C THR A 849 -9.74 11.40 -29.70
N VAL A 850 -10.63 12.11 -29.00
CA VAL A 850 -10.45 13.50 -28.59
C VAL A 850 -10.23 13.62 -27.08
N LEU A 851 -9.53 14.67 -26.65
CA LEU A 851 -9.37 15.08 -25.26
C LEU A 851 -10.07 16.43 -25.06
N ILE A 852 -11.10 16.50 -24.22
CA ILE A 852 -11.85 17.74 -23.95
C ILE A 852 -12.12 17.96 -22.44
N PRO A 853 -12.17 19.21 -21.96
CA PRO A 853 -12.66 19.56 -20.62
C PRO A 853 -14.20 19.49 -20.58
N SER A 854 -14.74 18.27 -20.63
CA SER A 854 -16.19 17.98 -20.80
C SER A 854 -17.12 18.59 -19.74
N ALA A 855 -16.61 19.04 -18.60
CA ALA A 855 -17.39 19.74 -17.58
C ALA A 855 -17.60 21.24 -17.89
N LEU A 856 -16.70 21.86 -18.66
CA LEU A 856 -16.77 23.25 -19.10
C LEU A 856 -17.42 23.38 -20.48
N LEU A 857 -17.06 22.51 -21.42
CA LEU A 857 -17.61 22.55 -22.78
C LEU A 857 -18.92 21.78 -22.88
N THR A 858 -19.97 22.46 -23.35
CA THR A 858 -21.21 21.87 -23.84
C THR A 858 -20.91 21.16 -25.15
N HIS A 859 -21.03 19.84 -25.13
CA HIS A 859 -20.72 18.99 -26.26
C HIS A 859 -21.93 18.16 -26.68
N ALA A 860 -21.98 17.88 -27.97
CA ALA A 860 -23.04 17.11 -28.62
C ALA A 860 -22.45 16.25 -29.74
N ASN A 861 -23.31 15.57 -30.48
CA ASN A 861 -22.98 15.13 -31.84
C ASN A 861 -24.22 15.16 -32.71
N THR A 862 -24.01 15.40 -34.01
CA THR A 862 -25.06 15.24 -35.01
C THR A 862 -25.44 13.77 -35.13
N ASP A 863 -26.64 13.48 -35.63
CA ASP A 863 -27.05 12.10 -35.84
C ASP A 863 -26.34 11.46 -37.04
N ILE A 864 -26.63 10.19 -37.31
CA ILE A 864 -26.05 9.35 -38.39
C ILE A 864 -27.15 8.90 -39.36
N ALA A 865 -26.81 8.36 -40.53
CA ALA A 865 -27.83 7.84 -41.46
C ALA A 865 -28.60 6.63 -40.85
N PRO A 866 -29.85 6.34 -41.27
CA PRO A 866 -30.72 5.37 -40.59
C PRO A 866 -30.13 3.96 -40.38
N ASP A 867 -29.35 3.48 -41.35
CA ASP A 867 -28.70 2.17 -41.40
C ASP A 867 -27.35 2.09 -40.66
N GLU A 868 -26.78 3.24 -40.28
CA GLU A 868 -25.47 3.35 -39.66
C GLU A 868 -25.48 3.03 -38.16
N ARG A 869 -24.29 2.73 -37.63
CA ARG A 869 -24.10 2.38 -36.21
C ARG A 869 -22.99 3.20 -35.58
N ARG A 870 -23.30 3.90 -34.48
CA ARG A 870 -22.38 4.73 -33.72
C ARG A 870 -22.44 4.44 -32.24
N MET A 871 -21.26 4.31 -31.64
CA MET A 871 -20.98 4.09 -30.23
C MET A 871 -19.91 5.06 -29.78
N SER A 872 -19.73 5.18 -28.47
CA SER A 872 -18.52 5.84 -27.94
C SER A 872 -18.12 5.33 -26.57
N VAL A 873 -16.83 5.48 -26.27
CA VAL A 873 -16.27 5.21 -24.94
C VAL A 873 -15.72 6.51 -24.37
N THR A 874 -16.11 6.85 -23.15
CA THR A 874 -15.71 8.09 -22.47
C THR A 874 -14.97 7.77 -21.17
N GLN A 875 -13.70 8.17 -21.06
CA GLN A 875 -12.89 8.02 -19.84
C GLN A 875 -12.80 9.35 -19.08
N TYR A 876 -13.12 9.32 -17.79
CA TYR A 876 -13.28 10.54 -16.98
C TYR A 876 -13.09 10.28 -15.47
N SER A 877 -13.03 11.35 -14.67
CA SER A 877 -12.97 11.28 -13.20
C SER A 877 -13.94 12.28 -12.57
N ALA A 878 -14.79 11.80 -11.65
CA ALA A 878 -15.76 12.64 -10.96
C ALA A 878 -15.08 13.69 -10.04
N GLY A 879 -15.49 14.95 -10.12
CA GLY A 879 -14.92 16.05 -9.32
C GLY A 879 -15.07 15.85 -7.80
N ALA A 880 -16.08 15.08 -7.40
CA ALA A 880 -16.30 14.66 -6.02
C ALA A 880 -15.19 13.71 -5.46
N LEU A 881 -14.39 13.07 -6.31
CA LEU A 881 -13.20 12.30 -5.89
C LEU A 881 -12.07 13.24 -5.47
N PHE A 882 -11.81 14.28 -6.26
CA PHE A 882 -10.84 15.33 -5.96
C PHE A 882 -11.26 16.13 -4.72
N ARG A 883 -12.54 16.49 -4.61
CA ARG A 883 -13.09 17.13 -3.40
C ARG A 883 -12.89 16.26 -2.15
N TRP A 884 -13.14 14.95 -2.23
CA TRP A 884 -12.92 14.02 -1.11
C TRP A 884 -11.46 14.01 -0.66
N VAL A 885 -10.52 13.88 -1.60
CA VAL A 885 -9.08 13.86 -1.32
C VAL A 885 -8.60 15.21 -0.75
N ALA A 886 -8.97 16.33 -1.38
CA ALA A 886 -8.61 17.68 -0.94
C ALA A 886 -9.14 18.01 0.46
N GLN A 887 -10.34 17.52 0.81
CA GLN A 887 -10.94 17.68 2.14
C GLN A 887 -10.36 16.72 3.20
N GLY A 888 -9.34 15.92 2.87
CA GLY A 888 -8.68 15.02 3.83
C GLY A 888 -9.27 13.60 3.88
N CYS A 889 -9.93 13.16 2.81
CA CYS A 889 -10.62 11.87 2.68
C CYS A 889 -11.79 11.67 3.67
N GLN A 890 -12.67 12.67 3.72
CA GLN A 890 -13.89 12.73 4.54
C GLN A 890 -14.99 13.48 3.78
N LEU A 891 -16.25 13.40 4.26
CA LEU A 891 -17.37 14.13 3.68
C LEU A 891 -17.21 15.64 3.92
N SER A 892 -17.77 16.46 3.02
CA SER A 892 -17.77 17.92 3.19
C SER A 892 -18.49 18.38 4.46
N SER A 893 -19.47 17.60 4.95
CA SER A 893 -20.13 17.80 6.24
C SER A 893 -19.20 17.65 7.44
N ASP A 894 -18.19 16.77 7.35
CA ASP A 894 -17.20 16.53 8.39
C ASP A 894 -16.00 17.48 8.25
N TYR A 895 -15.61 17.81 7.02
CA TYR A 895 -14.57 18.81 6.73
C TYR A 895 -14.93 20.20 7.29
N TYR A 896 -16.14 20.71 7.02
CA TYR A 896 -16.61 21.99 7.56
C TYR A 896 -17.11 21.90 9.03
N LYS A 897 -16.94 20.77 9.71
CA LYS A 897 -17.48 20.55 11.06
C LYS A 897 -16.67 21.29 12.11
N GLY A 898 -17.31 22.27 12.75
CA GLY A 898 -16.66 23.16 13.72
C GLY A 898 -16.00 24.39 13.10
N PHE A 899 -16.11 24.60 11.78
CA PHE A 899 -15.74 25.87 11.16
C PHE A 899 -16.80 26.93 11.53
N THR A 900 -16.37 28.13 11.91
CA THR A 900 -17.25 29.31 11.99
C THR A 900 -17.83 29.65 10.60
N LYS A 901 -18.85 30.52 10.57
CA LYS A 901 -19.38 31.05 9.29
C LYS A 901 -18.28 31.68 8.43
N SER A 902 -17.33 32.41 9.04
CA SER A 902 -16.21 33.06 8.36
C SER A 902 -15.21 32.05 7.79
N GLU A 903 -14.73 31.09 8.60
CA GLU A 903 -13.80 30.05 8.11
C GLU A 903 -14.43 29.19 7.01
N LYS A 904 -15.72 28.86 7.13
CA LYS A 904 -16.43 28.13 6.07
C LYS A 904 -16.54 28.97 4.80
N ALA A 905 -16.86 30.26 4.89
CA ALA A 905 -16.88 31.15 3.74
C ALA A 905 -15.50 31.29 3.09
N LYS A 906 -14.42 31.41 3.90
CA LYS A 906 -13.04 31.46 3.41
C LYS A 906 -12.64 30.17 2.69
N ALA A 907 -12.83 29.00 3.31
CA ALA A 907 -12.48 27.71 2.71
C ALA A 907 -13.36 27.34 1.50
N VAL A 908 -14.59 27.88 1.40
CA VAL A 908 -15.39 27.79 0.17
C VAL A 908 -14.85 28.75 -0.90
N LYS A 909 -14.48 29.99 -0.56
CA LYS A 909 -13.86 30.95 -1.50
C LYS A 909 -12.53 30.43 -2.06
N GLU A 910 -11.69 29.83 -1.20
CA GLU A 910 -10.43 29.15 -1.57
C GLU A 910 -10.70 27.91 -2.45
N ALA A 911 -11.67 27.06 -2.11
CA ALA A 911 -12.05 25.95 -2.99
C ALA A 911 -12.57 26.47 -4.36
N GLY A 912 -13.32 27.57 -4.36
CA GLY A 912 -13.84 28.24 -5.55
C GLY A 912 -12.78 28.82 -6.50
N THR A 913 -11.49 28.94 -6.10
CA THR A 913 -10.40 29.29 -7.04
C THR A 913 -9.78 28.08 -7.74
N ALA A 914 -10.10 26.85 -7.34
CA ALA A 914 -9.44 25.64 -7.84
C ALA A 914 -9.54 25.45 -9.36
N TRP A 915 -10.55 26.01 -10.02
CA TRP A 915 -10.65 25.99 -11.49
C TRP A 915 -9.66 26.93 -12.18
N ARG A 916 -9.28 28.05 -11.55
CA ARG A 916 -8.21 28.94 -12.03
C ARG A 916 -6.85 28.28 -11.88
N THR A 917 -6.63 27.54 -10.78
CA THR A 917 -5.50 26.61 -10.65
C THR A 917 -5.51 25.54 -11.74
N GLY A 918 -6.70 25.11 -12.17
CA GLY A 918 -6.92 24.27 -13.35
C GLY A 918 -6.43 24.89 -14.65
N ARG A 919 -6.87 26.11 -14.98
CA ARG A 919 -6.41 26.87 -16.16
C ARG A 919 -4.88 27.04 -16.15
N ALA A 920 -4.30 27.37 -15.00
CA ALA A 920 -2.84 27.50 -14.81
C ALA A 920 -2.06 26.15 -14.86
N MET A 921 -2.73 25.02 -15.13
CA MET A 921 -2.10 23.74 -15.44
C MET A 921 -2.27 23.34 -16.93
N LEU A 922 -2.88 24.18 -17.75
CA LEU A 922 -2.74 24.06 -19.21
C LEU A 922 -1.35 24.55 -19.64
N LEU A 923 -0.96 24.22 -20.87
CA LEU A 923 0.28 24.66 -21.50
C LEU A 923 -0.04 25.45 -22.77
N THR A 924 0.88 26.33 -23.18
CA THR A 924 0.91 26.84 -24.56
C THR A 924 1.40 25.74 -25.51
N MET A 925 1.13 25.87 -26.81
CA MET A 925 1.71 24.94 -27.79
C MET A 925 3.24 25.07 -27.84
N GLU A 926 3.80 26.27 -27.66
CA GLU A 926 5.24 26.48 -27.52
C GLU A 926 5.84 25.71 -26.32
N GLU A 927 5.23 25.80 -25.13
CA GLU A 927 5.62 25.01 -23.94
C GLU A 927 5.63 23.51 -24.26
N LEU A 928 4.68 23.01 -25.07
CA LEU A 928 4.58 21.61 -25.47
C LEU A 928 5.65 21.22 -26.50
N VAL A 929 5.88 22.04 -27.51
CA VAL A 929 6.88 21.82 -28.58
C VAL A 929 8.29 21.81 -27.99
N LEU A 930 8.66 22.78 -27.15
CA LEU A 930 9.95 22.80 -26.45
C LEU A 930 10.18 21.53 -25.62
N ARG A 931 9.15 21.05 -24.93
CA ARG A 931 9.19 19.79 -24.15
C ARG A 931 9.32 18.55 -25.03
N ALA A 932 8.77 18.58 -26.24
CA ALA A 932 8.88 17.50 -27.21
C ALA A 932 10.26 17.48 -27.90
N GLN A 933 10.82 18.65 -28.23
CA GLN A 933 12.18 18.81 -28.77
C GLN A 933 13.23 18.24 -27.81
N VAL A 934 13.18 18.61 -26.52
CA VAL A 934 14.10 18.04 -25.51
C VAL A 934 14.03 16.50 -25.49
N VAL A 935 12.84 15.90 -25.59
CA VAL A 935 12.68 14.43 -25.62
C VAL A 935 13.14 13.80 -26.95
N ALA A 936 13.30 14.57 -28.03
CA ALA A 936 13.85 14.13 -29.31
C ALA A 936 15.38 14.32 -29.42
N ASP A 937 15.96 15.23 -28.63
CA ASP A 937 17.38 15.60 -28.70
C ASP A 937 18.24 14.96 -27.58
N ASP A 938 17.63 14.57 -26.46
CA ASP A 938 18.27 13.79 -25.36
C ASP A 938 18.64 12.34 -25.78
N GLU A 939 18.39 11.97 -27.03
CA GLU A 939 18.82 10.72 -27.70
C GLU A 939 19.67 10.98 -28.97
N ARG A 940 20.06 12.23 -29.26
CA ARG A 940 21.05 12.59 -30.31
C ARG A 940 22.46 12.84 -29.75
N ARG A 941 22.63 12.63 -28.44
CA ARG A 941 23.88 12.58 -27.69
C ARG A 941 23.99 11.21 -27.02
#